data_AF-A0A9X8HFL0-F1
#
_entry.id   AF-A0A9X8HFL0-F1
#
_cell.length_a   1.000
_cell.length_b   1.000
_cell.length_c   1.000
_cell.angle_alpha   90.00
_cell.angle_beta   90.00
_cell.angle_gamma   90.00
#
_symmetry.space_group_name_H-M   'P 1'
#
loop_
_entity.id
_entity.type
_entity.pdbx_description
1 polymer ?
#
loop_
_entity_poly.entity_id
_entity_poly.type
_entity_poly.pdbx_seq_one_letter_code
_entity_poly.pdbx_strand_id
1 'polypeptide(L)'
;VRISSAVDPTTGKHYARGSSILPVAPSLALRILLDHHRRHEWDSLFPHSTHVATYGGSTDLIHLCGGDASGFFDGPLLASASSPVLPAAAAAIVSGVLAPSDWLVHAAAGAVVAGVAASVDWRPLACPRDLLLLRHVYEAMTLSSSSMTDRSSCQHLLDAVGVSSGANAMIIAEMSVANELKPVVRGVVRAHIGVSGWLVEPLDTESTLVTYVTDLNVKGWIPSYVHRAIHARRMRCLAAISAFVSQAKVLGPTLGYDDDDDYNDEVLLGANNSSSSNILGGRSSAALGMRGDDGNPAAAFHPRDYFRMVVQVPSGGVKLTDKDIAKKQNGVLMEVIKNMGTKLLDGKSAVSLSLPVRIFEPRTMLDRLVDLYLYAPNYLSAANDATDMVERFKLTMAFAVAGWHHTVGCMKPFSPILGETMQAEFVDGATVHCEHASHHPPISYAQIVGPKYKVHSYSILNGSLQTNCIVQVQQGPVRVTFLDGAVIEFTLPAIRMGGFLWGDRVVELVGSIHFQDKANGISCELKLNPDEKKGMFASNKVPTDRFRGTLVSKMDDVCEVSGSWLEELRFGDHVYWNLQTDRCAPVVRLPDDKVLPSDSRNRQDLKFLGQDDLDEAQEWKLTLEKLQRADRTKRKEGRRPNHWTYGSTASGH
;
A
#
# COMPACT_ATOMS: atom_id res chain seq x y z
N VAL A 1 -18.07 -16.67 -0.93
CA VAL A 1 -17.28 -17.90 -0.64
C VAL A 1 -17.96 -19.09 -1.31
N ARG A 2 -17.22 -19.92 -2.04
CA ARG A 2 -17.70 -21.23 -2.56
C ARG A 2 -16.93 -22.33 -1.83
N ILE A 3 -17.61 -23.38 -1.36
CA ILE A 3 -16.99 -24.51 -0.64
C ILE A 3 -17.42 -25.81 -1.30
N SER A 4 -16.48 -26.72 -1.50
CA SER A 4 -16.70 -28.06 -2.05
C SER A 4 -15.83 -29.08 -1.32
N SER A 5 -16.29 -30.32 -1.22
CA SER A 5 -15.50 -31.45 -0.72
C SER A 5 -15.35 -32.50 -1.80
N ALA A 6 -14.18 -33.13 -1.89
CA ALA A 6 -13.90 -34.24 -2.80
C ALA A 6 -13.30 -35.42 -2.04
N VAL A 7 -13.48 -36.62 -2.57
CA VAL A 7 -12.80 -37.84 -2.10
C VAL A 7 -11.94 -38.33 -3.25
N ASP A 8 -10.65 -38.48 -3.01
CA ASP A 8 -9.76 -39.12 -3.98
C ASP A 8 -10.15 -40.60 -4.10
N PRO A 9 -10.57 -41.07 -5.29
CA PRO A 9 -11.07 -42.42 -5.49
C PRO A 9 -9.98 -43.49 -5.35
N THR A 10 -8.71 -43.12 -5.47
CA THR A 10 -7.56 -44.04 -5.37
C THR A 10 -7.05 -44.12 -3.94
N THR A 11 -6.90 -42.99 -3.26
CA THR A 11 -6.35 -42.95 -1.89
C THR A 11 -7.41 -42.96 -0.78
N GLY A 12 -8.68 -42.72 -1.13
CA GLY A 12 -9.78 -42.55 -0.18
C GLY A 12 -9.68 -41.27 0.65
N LYS A 13 -8.71 -40.39 0.37
CA LYS A 13 -8.50 -39.15 1.14
C LYS A 13 -9.60 -38.13 0.86
N HIS A 14 -10.06 -37.48 1.92
CA HIS A 14 -11.04 -36.41 1.86
C HIS A 14 -10.35 -35.05 1.79
N TYR A 15 -10.67 -34.27 0.76
CA TYR A 15 -10.18 -32.90 0.60
C TYR A 15 -11.33 -31.92 0.74
N ALA A 16 -11.05 -30.80 1.39
CA ALA A 16 -11.91 -29.64 1.39
C ALA A 16 -11.24 -28.52 0.60
N ARG A 17 -12.01 -27.93 -0.31
CA ARG A 17 -11.61 -26.78 -1.13
C ARG A 17 -12.62 -25.67 -0.92
N GLY A 18 -12.13 -24.45 -0.68
CA GLY A 18 -12.96 -23.27 -0.70
C GLY A 18 -12.27 -22.10 -1.37
N SER A 19 -13.05 -21.21 -1.98
CA SER A 19 -12.53 -20.02 -2.64
C SER A 19 -13.28 -18.77 -2.23
N SER A 20 -12.57 -17.66 -2.13
CA SER A 20 -13.11 -16.33 -1.87
C SER A 20 -12.39 -15.28 -2.70
N ILE A 21 -13.09 -14.23 -3.10
CA ILE A 21 -12.48 -13.07 -3.74
C ILE A 21 -12.25 -12.05 -2.64
N LEU A 22 -10.99 -11.70 -2.40
CA LEU A 22 -10.62 -10.62 -1.52
C LEU A 22 -10.46 -9.37 -2.38
N PRO A 23 -11.11 -8.25 -2.04
CA PRO A 23 -10.92 -7.00 -2.76
C PRO A 23 -9.59 -6.37 -2.30
N VAL A 24 -8.46 -7.06 -2.39
CA VAL A 24 -7.12 -6.51 -2.13
C VAL A 24 -6.15 -7.03 -3.18
N ALA A 25 -5.03 -6.33 -3.35
CA ALA A 25 -3.93 -6.81 -4.17
C ALA A 25 -3.32 -8.13 -3.63
N PRO A 26 -2.72 -8.98 -4.50
CA PRO A 26 -2.19 -10.28 -4.09
C PRO A 26 -1.13 -10.21 -2.99
N SER A 27 -0.34 -9.13 -2.95
CA SER A 27 0.67 -8.88 -1.92
C SER A 27 0.06 -8.73 -0.53
N LEU A 28 -1.07 -8.02 -0.42
CA LEU A 28 -1.79 -7.85 0.83
C LEU A 28 -2.53 -9.15 1.21
N ALA A 29 -3.10 -9.86 0.24
CA ALA A 29 -3.67 -11.19 0.47
C ALA A 29 -2.62 -12.18 1.02
N LEU A 30 -1.43 -12.25 0.41
CA LEU A 30 -0.32 -13.07 0.89
C LEU A 30 0.09 -12.69 2.31
N ARG A 31 0.21 -11.40 2.63
CA ARG A 31 0.57 -10.96 3.97
C ARG A 31 -0.45 -11.40 5.02
N ILE A 32 -1.75 -11.26 4.74
CA ILE A 32 -2.82 -11.72 5.64
C ILE A 32 -2.73 -13.24 5.87
N LEU A 33 -2.44 -14.02 4.83
CA LEU A 33 -2.36 -15.48 4.91
C LEU A 33 -1.07 -15.99 5.58
N LEU A 34 0.02 -15.22 5.46
CA LEU A 34 1.33 -15.58 6.03
C LEU A 34 1.48 -15.14 7.49
N ASP A 35 0.69 -14.18 7.96
CA ASP A 35 0.66 -13.75 9.36
C ASP A 35 0.15 -14.87 10.28
N HIS A 36 1.09 -15.54 10.94
CA HIS A 36 0.79 -16.63 11.87
C HIS A 36 0.25 -16.10 13.21
N HIS A 37 0.62 -14.89 13.64
CA HIS A 37 0.11 -14.31 14.90
C HIS A 37 -1.38 -14.04 14.82
N ARG A 38 -1.85 -13.54 13.68
CA ARG A 38 -3.26 -13.23 13.44
C ARG A 38 -4.05 -14.38 12.85
N ARG A 39 -3.40 -15.52 12.61
CA ARG A 39 -4.06 -16.75 12.11
C ARG A 39 -5.24 -17.17 12.98
N HIS A 40 -5.17 -16.95 14.29
CA HIS A 40 -6.26 -17.27 15.22
C HIS A 40 -7.56 -16.49 14.95
N GLU A 41 -7.48 -15.31 14.33
CA GLU A 41 -8.66 -14.48 14.01
C GLU A 41 -9.52 -15.11 12.91
N TRP A 42 -8.94 -16.01 12.11
CA TRP A 42 -9.65 -16.67 11.00
C TRP A 42 -9.54 -18.20 11.00
N ASP A 43 -8.62 -18.83 11.72
CA ASP A 43 -8.48 -20.28 11.87
C ASP A 43 -9.08 -20.77 13.21
N SER A 44 -10.40 -20.92 13.24
CA SER A 44 -11.14 -21.34 14.44
C SER A 44 -10.80 -22.73 14.98
N LEU A 45 -10.09 -23.56 14.21
CA LEU A 45 -9.67 -24.90 14.62
C LEU A 45 -8.41 -24.87 15.48
N PHE A 46 -7.52 -23.92 15.20
CA PHE A 46 -6.24 -23.74 15.86
C PHE A 46 -6.13 -22.29 16.32
N PRO A 47 -6.83 -21.92 17.40
CA PRO A 47 -6.87 -20.54 17.90
C PRO A 47 -5.53 -20.07 18.48
N HIS A 48 -4.53 -20.95 18.57
CA HIS A 48 -3.19 -20.58 18.98
C HIS A 48 -2.20 -20.97 17.90
N SER A 49 -1.39 -20.01 17.47
CA SER A 49 -0.33 -20.20 16.49
C SER A 49 0.97 -19.61 17.01
N THR A 50 2.07 -20.32 16.80
CA THR A 50 3.40 -19.89 17.23
C THR A 50 4.39 -20.25 16.15
N HIS A 51 5.19 -19.27 15.71
CA HIS A 51 6.34 -19.54 14.86
C HIS A 51 7.42 -20.29 15.64
N VAL A 52 8.00 -21.31 15.00
CA VAL A 52 9.04 -22.16 15.61
C VAL A 52 10.40 -21.85 14.99
N ALA A 53 10.49 -21.79 13.66
CA ALA A 53 11.73 -21.52 12.93
C ALA A 53 11.44 -21.10 11.49
N THR A 54 12.37 -20.38 10.85
CA THR A 54 12.36 -20.09 9.41
C THR A 54 13.62 -20.66 8.77
N TYR A 55 13.46 -21.28 7.60
CA TYR A 55 14.54 -21.85 6.78
C TYR A 55 14.55 -21.18 5.41
N GLY A 56 15.70 -20.65 4.99
CA GLY A 56 15.90 -20.13 3.63
C GLY A 56 15.01 -18.95 3.22
N GLY A 57 14.32 -18.30 4.16
CA GLY A 57 13.48 -17.11 3.92
C GLY A 57 12.12 -17.37 3.24
N SER A 58 11.85 -18.59 2.79
CA SER A 58 10.61 -18.99 2.11
C SER A 58 9.89 -20.17 2.76
N THR A 59 10.48 -20.76 3.80
CA THR A 59 9.94 -21.93 4.50
C THR A 59 9.84 -21.67 6.00
N ASP A 60 8.65 -21.79 6.56
CA ASP A 60 8.39 -21.59 7.98
C ASP A 60 7.94 -22.89 8.65
N LEU A 61 8.42 -23.12 9.86
CA LEU A 61 7.91 -24.12 10.78
C LEU A 61 6.98 -23.45 11.77
N ILE A 62 5.71 -23.82 11.75
CA ILE A 62 4.64 -23.19 12.54
C ILE A 62 4.00 -24.24 13.42
N HIS A 63 3.87 -23.96 14.72
CA HIS A 63 3.12 -24.78 15.65
C HIS A 63 1.73 -24.21 15.83
N LEU A 64 0.71 -25.05 15.62
CA LEU A 64 -0.69 -24.73 15.78
C LEU A 64 -1.25 -25.57 16.93
N CYS A 65 -1.88 -24.93 17.90
CA CYS A 65 -2.50 -25.59 19.03
C CYS A 65 -4.01 -25.35 19.01
N GLY A 66 -4.76 -26.44 19.10
CA GLY A 66 -6.19 -26.47 19.30
C GLY A 66 -6.52 -26.02 20.71
N GLY A 67 -7.54 -25.17 20.84
CA GLY A 67 -8.07 -24.75 22.14
C GLY A 67 -8.89 -25.86 22.81
N ASP A 68 -9.70 -25.48 23.80
CA ASP A 68 -10.65 -26.40 24.42
C ASP A 68 -11.69 -26.90 23.40
N ALA A 69 -12.02 -28.19 23.46
CA ALA A 69 -12.96 -28.87 22.56
C ALA A 69 -14.36 -28.25 22.60
N SER A 70 -14.71 -27.61 23.72
CA SER A 70 -15.98 -26.90 23.94
C SER A 70 -16.20 -25.75 22.96
N GLY A 71 -15.14 -25.05 22.52
CA GLY A 71 -15.22 -23.93 21.57
C GLY A 71 -15.37 -24.35 20.10
N PHE A 72 -15.20 -25.64 19.80
CA PHE A 72 -15.22 -26.15 18.42
C PHE A 72 -16.62 -26.56 17.94
N PHE A 73 -17.61 -26.68 18.81
CA PHE A 73 -19.00 -26.96 18.46
C PHE A 73 -19.96 -26.11 19.28
N ASP A 74 -20.86 -25.38 18.60
CA ASP A 74 -21.75 -24.39 19.22
C ASP A 74 -22.94 -25.07 19.96
N GLY A 75 -22.98 -26.41 19.98
CA GLY A 75 -23.96 -27.29 20.62
C GLY A 75 -23.48 -28.76 20.64
N PRO A 76 -24.22 -29.69 21.26
CA PRO A 76 -23.84 -31.11 21.30
C PRO A 76 -23.79 -31.73 19.89
N LEU A 77 -22.72 -32.45 19.59
CA LEU A 77 -22.58 -33.20 18.34
C LEU A 77 -23.33 -34.53 18.42
N LEU A 78 -24.65 -34.48 18.31
CA LEU A 78 -25.45 -35.69 18.18
C LEU A 78 -25.48 -36.10 16.70
N ALA A 79 -25.35 -37.40 16.41
CA ALA A 79 -25.58 -37.86 15.05
C ALA A 79 -27.04 -37.52 14.69
N SER A 80 -27.27 -36.87 13.54
CA SER A 80 -28.64 -36.65 13.06
C SER A 80 -29.32 -38.01 13.00
N ALA A 81 -30.46 -38.16 13.68
CA ALA A 81 -31.22 -39.41 13.74
C ALA A 81 -31.83 -39.74 12.36
N SER A 82 -31.00 -40.08 11.37
CA SER A 82 -31.43 -40.84 10.21
C SER A 82 -31.60 -42.28 10.69
N SER A 83 -32.78 -42.56 11.25
CA SER A 83 -33.35 -43.85 11.63
C SER A 83 -32.36 -44.94 12.08
N PRO A 84 -32.39 -45.41 13.35
CA PRO A 84 -31.53 -46.51 13.84
C PRO A 84 -31.67 -47.84 13.06
N VAL A 85 -32.60 -47.89 12.10
CA VAL A 85 -32.86 -49.01 11.19
C VAL A 85 -31.68 -49.29 10.24
N LEU A 86 -30.93 -48.27 9.78
CA LEU A 86 -29.89 -48.45 8.75
C LEU A 86 -28.62 -49.19 9.25
N PRO A 87 -28.03 -48.83 10.40
CA PRO A 87 -26.87 -49.55 10.95
C PRO A 87 -27.25 -50.95 11.47
N ALA A 88 -28.45 -51.11 12.02
CA ALA A 88 -28.97 -52.39 12.45
C ALA A 88 -29.16 -53.35 11.27
N ALA A 89 -29.68 -52.85 10.14
CA ALA A 89 -29.79 -53.62 8.91
C ALA A 89 -28.42 -54.01 8.34
N ALA A 90 -27.43 -53.11 8.34
CA ALA A 90 -26.08 -53.41 7.85
C ALA A 90 -25.36 -54.45 8.74
N ALA A 91 -25.47 -54.33 10.07
CA ALA A 91 -24.92 -55.31 11.01
C ALA A 91 -25.62 -56.67 10.93
N ALA A 92 -26.95 -56.68 10.73
CA ALA A 92 -27.73 -57.90 10.49
C ALA A 92 -27.33 -58.60 9.19
N ILE A 93 -27.08 -57.85 8.12
CA ILE A 93 -26.67 -58.40 6.82
C ILE A 93 -25.27 -59.01 6.91
N VAL A 94 -24.30 -58.30 7.50
CA VAL A 94 -22.93 -58.79 7.66
C VAL A 94 -22.88 -60.01 8.60
N SER A 95 -23.65 -59.99 9.69
CA SER A 95 -23.73 -61.14 10.60
C SER A 95 -24.51 -62.31 10.01
N GLY A 96 -25.54 -62.09 9.20
CA GLY A 96 -26.26 -63.15 8.49
C GLY A 96 -25.37 -63.91 7.50
N VAL A 97 -24.30 -63.28 7.01
CA VAL A 97 -23.30 -63.89 6.13
C VAL A 97 -22.19 -64.60 6.92
N LEU A 98 -21.77 -64.06 8.07
CA LEU A 98 -20.59 -64.55 8.81
C LEU A 98 -20.91 -65.44 10.02
N ALA A 99 -22.07 -65.28 10.65
CA ALA A 99 -22.52 -65.99 11.85
C ALA A 99 -24.07 -66.08 11.90
N PRO A 100 -24.68 -67.04 11.17
CA PRO A 100 -26.13 -67.08 10.93
C PRO A 100 -26.98 -67.35 12.17
N SER A 101 -26.40 -67.94 13.23
CA SER A 101 -27.11 -68.29 14.47
C SER A 101 -27.40 -67.08 15.36
N ASP A 102 -26.60 -66.01 15.25
CA ASP A 102 -26.57 -64.91 16.24
C ASP A 102 -26.89 -63.55 15.62
N TRP A 103 -27.38 -63.53 14.38
CA TRP A 103 -27.65 -62.30 13.63
C TRP A 103 -28.62 -61.35 14.36
N LEU A 104 -29.58 -61.88 15.11
CA LEU A 104 -30.51 -61.09 15.95
C LEU A 104 -29.79 -60.39 17.10
N VAL A 105 -28.82 -61.05 17.74
CA VAL A 105 -28.01 -60.50 18.84
C VAL A 105 -27.07 -59.42 18.29
N HIS A 106 -26.47 -59.65 17.13
CA HIS A 106 -25.61 -58.66 16.47
C HIS A 106 -26.38 -57.48 15.88
N ALA A 107 -27.61 -57.68 15.38
CA ALA A 107 -28.49 -56.60 14.95
C ALA A 107 -28.95 -55.74 16.14
N ALA A 108 -29.31 -56.38 17.26
CA ALA A 108 -29.66 -55.69 18.50
C ALA A 108 -28.45 -54.93 19.08
N ALA A 109 -27.26 -55.54 19.10
CA ALA A 109 -26.03 -54.88 19.51
C ALA A 109 -25.66 -53.71 18.59
N GLY A 110 -25.81 -53.87 17.26
CA GLY A 110 -25.60 -52.81 16.28
C GLY A 110 -26.58 -51.64 16.43
N ALA A 111 -27.85 -51.92 16.73
CA ALA A 111 -28.86 -50.91 17.03
C ALA A 111 -28.56 -50.17 18.34
N VAL A 112 -28.10 -50.88 19.38
CA VAL A 112 -27.68 -50.29 20.67
C VAL A 112 -26.42 -49.44 20.47
N VAL A 113 -25.41 -49.92 19.76
CA VAL A 113 -24.18 -49.16 19.47
C VAL A 113 -24.47 -47.92 18.63
N ALA A 114 -25.34 -48.02 17.62
CA ALA A 114 -25.76 -46.87 16.82
C ALA A 114 -26.60 -45.87 17.63
N GLY A 115 -27.48 -46.34 18.51
CA GLY A 115 -28.25 -45.52 19.42
C GLY A 115 -27.37 -44.77 20.42
N VAL A 116 -26.41 -45.49 21.03
CA VAL A 116 -25.41 -44.91 21.94
C VAL A 116 -24.51 -43.92 21.21
N ALA A 117 -24.02 -44.25 20.01
CA ALA A 117 -23.18 -43.35 19.21
C ALA A 117 -23.93 -42.08 18.75
N ALA A 118 -25.25 -42.15 18.58
CA ALA A 118 -26.09 -41.00 18.27
C ALA A 118 -26.42 -40.14 19.50
N SER A 119 -26.42 -40.73 20.71
CA SER A 119 -26.70 -40.05 21.98
C SER A 119 -25.46 -39.57 22.74
N VAL A 120 -24.26 -40.01 22.35
CA VAL A 120 -23.00 -39.56 22.95
C VAL A 120 -22.62 -38.21 22.38
N ASP A 121 -22.43 -37.24 23.28
CA ASP A 121 -21.79 -35.99 22.94
C ASP A 121 -20.29 -36.25 22.72
N TRP A 122 -19.84 -36.16 21.46
CA TRP A 122 -18.46 -36.49 21.09
C TRP A 122 -17.43 -35.42 21.45
N ARG A 123 -17.87 -34.26 21.99
CA ARG A 123 -16.99 -33.15 22.40
C ARG A 123 -15.85 -33.57 23.36
N PRO A 124 -16.08 -34.38 24.41
CA PRO A 124 -15.02 -34.79 25.36
C PRO A 124 -13.98 -35.75 24.78
N LEU A 125 -14.28 -36.43 23.67
CA LEU A 125 -13.35 -37.35 22.98
C LEU A 125 -12.42 -36.62 22.00
N ALA A 126 -12.64 -35.33 21.77
CA ALA A 126 -11.73 -34.46 21.04
C ALA A 126 -10.70 -33.87 22.02
N CYS A 127 -9.71 -34.66 22.46
CA CYS A 127 -8.57 -34.13 23.23
C CYS A 127 -7.97 -32.90 22.53
N PRO A 128 -7.33 -31.96 23.28
CA PRO A 128 -6.56 -30.87 22.68
C PRO A 128 -5.70 -31.40 21.54
N ARG A 129 -5.74 -30.71 20.39
CA ARG A 129 -5.06 -31.13 19.17
C ARG A 129 -3.88 -30.22 18.90
N ASP A 130 -2.75 -30.77 18.48
CA ASP A 130 -1.66 -29.95 17.96
C ASP A 130 -1.36 -30.30 16.50
N LEU A 131 -0.80 -29.35 15.78
CA LEU A 131 -0.41 -29.49 14.39
C LEU A 131 0.89 -28.71 14.20
N LEU A 132 1.96 -29.44 13.93
CA LEU A 132 3.24 -28.83 13.54
C LEU A 132 3.32 -28.82 12.02
N LEU A 133 3.42 -27.64 11.45
CA LEU A 133 3.21 -27.38 10.03
C LEU A 133 4.49 -26.81 9.42
N LEU A 134 4.99 -27.47 8.38
CA LEU A 134 5.97 -26.89 7.48
C LEU A 134 5.21 -26.18 6.37
N ARG A 135 5.43 -24.86 6.27
CA ARG A 135 4.84 -24.00 5.27
C ARG A 135 5.93 -23.56 4.31
N HIS A 136 5.72 -23.70 3.01
CA HIS A 136 6.64 -23.23 1.97
C HIS A 136 5.91 -22.32 0.99
N VAL A 137 6.48 -21.17 0.69
CA VAL A 137 5.93 -20.19 -0.25
C VAL A 137 6.76 -20.21 -1.52
N TYR A 138 6.11 -20.42 -2.66
CA TYR A 138 6.78 -20.39 -3.97
C TYR A 138 5.83 -19.90 -5.07
N GLU A 139 6.43 -19.42 -6.15
CA GLU A 139 5.73 -19.01 -7.36
C GLU A 139 5.52 -20.21 -8.28
N ALA A 140 4.29 -20.42 -8.74
CA ALA A 140 4.01 -21.38 -9.79
C ALA A 140 4.08 -20.69 -11.15
N MET A 141 5.20 -20.86 -11.86
CA MET A 141 5.34 -20.47 -13.26
C MET A 141 4.96 -21.64 -14.17
N THR A 142 3.98 -21.45 -15.06
CA THR A 142 3.78 -22.40 -16.17
C THR A 142 4.82 -22.13 -17.25
N LEU A 143 5.87 -22.96 -17.32
CA LEU A 143 6.84 -22.96 -18.41
C LEU A 143 6.15 -23.24 -19.76
N SER A 144 6.44 -22.44 -20.78
CA SER A 144 6.16 -22.78 -22.18
C SER A 144 7.02 -23.97 -22.60
N SER A 145 6.40 -25.14 -22.73
CA SER A 145 6.76 -26.35 -23.52
C SER A 145 8.20 -26.66 -24.00
N SER A 146 9.30 -26.25 -23.35
CA SER A 146 10.65 -26.58 -23.87
C SER A 146 11.76 -26.92 -22.86
N SER A 147 11.48 -27.25 -21.61
CA SER A 147 12.47 -27.92 -20.75
C SER A 147 11.84 -28.99 -19.87
N MET A 148 11.80 -30.22 -20.39
CA MET A 148 11.29 -31.43 -19.73
C MET A 148 12.37 -32.12 -18.88
N THR A 149 13.01 -31.41 -17.94
CA THR A 149 13.95 -32.01 -16.98
C THR A 149 13.95 -31.24 -15.65
N ASP A 150 12.81 -31.26 -14.95
CA ASP A 150 12.74 -31.27 -13.47
C ASP A 150 11.27 -31.31 -13.05
N ARG A 151 10.70 -32.51 -13.10
CA ARG A 151 9.37 -32.83 -12.56
C ARG A 151 9.53 -33.96 -11.56
N SER A 152 9.30 -33.71 -10.27
CA SER A 152 8.96 -34.82 -9.36
C SER A 152 8.30 -34.48 -8.01
N SER A 153 8.42 -33.30 -7.40
CA SER A 153 7.96 -33.16 -6.00
C SER A 153 6.55 -32.61 -5.76
N CYS A 154 5.98 -31.76 -6.64
CA CYS A 154 4.75 -31.01 -6.30
C CYS A 154 3.63 -30.97 -7.36
N GLN A 155 3.72 -31.72 -8.46
CA GLN A 155 2.71 -31.68 -9.55
C GLN A 155 1.30 -32.10 -9.08
N HIS A 156 1.22 -33.09 -8.19
CA HIS A 156 -0.03 -33.56 -7.60
C HIS A 156 -0.77 -32.48 -6.79
N LEU A 157 -0.04 -31.50 -6.23
CA LEU A 157 -0.63 -30.34 -5.54
C LEU A 157 -1.28 -29.38 -6.55
N LEU A 158 -0.61 -29.12 -7.67
CA LEU A 158 -1.12 -28.26 -8.73
C LEU A 158 -2.40 -28.83 -9.36
N ASP A 159 -2.42 -30.15 -9.58
CA ASP A 159 -3.55 -30.87 -10.13
C ASP A 159 -4.74 -30.90 -9.15
N ALA A 160 -4.48 -31.07 -7.84
CA ALA A 160 -5.51 -31.06 -6.80
C ALA A 160 -6.15 -29.67 -6.59
N VAL A 161 -5.39 -28.60 -6.85
CA VAL A 161 -5.84 -27.22 -6.66
C VAL A 161 -6.51 -26.66 -7.93
N GLY A 162 -6.34 -27.31 -9.08
CA GLY A 162 -7.03 -26.98 -10.33
C GLY A 162 -6.53 -25.70 -10.97
N VAL A 163 -5.21 -25.49 -10.99
CA VAL A 163 -4.56 -24.35 -11.64
C VAL A 163 -4.83 -24.43 -13.15
N SER A 164 -5.51 -23.42 -13.72
CA SER A 164 -5.69 -23.33 -15.18
C SER A 164 -4.37 -22.97 -15.86
N SER A 165 -4.06 -23.64 -16.96
CA SER A 165 -2.87 -23.39 -17.78
C SER A 165 -2.72 -21.90 -18.12
N GLY A 166 -1.68 -21.23 -17.58
CA GLY A 166 -1.28 -19.87 -17.96
C GLY A 166 -1.38 -18.76 -16.89
N ALA A 167 -1.73 -19.05 -15.63
CA ALA A 167 -1.82 -18.03 -14.58
C ALA A 167 -0.56 -17.95 -13.70
N ASN A 168 -0.01 -16.74 -13.50
CA ASN A 168 0.98 -16.46 -12.44
C ASN A 168 0.26 -16.54 -11.09
N ALA A 169 0.56 -17.57 -10.31
CA ALA A 169 -0.06 -17.77 -9.00
C ALA A 169 0.99 -18.01 -7.92
N MET A 170 0.70 -17.52 -6.72
CA MET A 170 1.52 -17.77 -5.55
C MET A 170 0.92 -18.93 -4.76
N ILE A 171 1.76 -19.90 -4.41
CA ILE A 171 1.36 -21.08 -3.65
C ILE A 171 1.98 -21.00 -2.27
N ILE A 172 1.12 -21.08 -1.25
CA ILE A 172 1.51 -21.33 0.13
C ILE A 172 1.23 -22.81 0.38
N ALA A 173 2.22 -23.68 0.18
CA ALA A 173 2.09 -25.11 0.46
C ALA A 173 2.30 -25.37 1.95
N GLU A 174 1.47 -26.23 2.54
CA GLU A 174 1.48 -26.56 3.95
C GLU A 174 1.38 -28.09 4.12
N MET A 175 2.29 -28.68 4.89
CA MET A 175 2.22 -30.09 5.29
C MET A 175 2.57 -30.26 6.76
N SER A 176 2.00 -31.27 7.41
CA SER A 176 2.36 -31.58 8.80
C SER A 176 3.71 -32.30 8.86
N VAL A 177 4.54 -31.95 9.83
CA VAL A 177 5.86 -32.56 10.06
C VAL A 177 6.07 -32.94 11.53
N ALA A 178 7.07 -33.78 11.79
CA ALA A 178 7.62 -33.98 13.12
C ALA A 178 8.95 -33.23 13.25
N ASN A 179 9.19 -32.57 14.39
CA ASN A 179 10.44 -31.85 14.65
C ASN A 179 10.81 -31.95 16.13
N GLU A 180 12.09 -32.13 16.42
CA GLU A 180 12.64 -32.27 17.78
C GLU A 180 12.47 -31.01 18.65
N LEU A 181 12.38 -29.83 18.03
CA LEU A 181 12.12 -28.56 18.73
C LEU A 181 10.70 -28.49 19.33
N LYS A 182 9.77 -29.33 18.87
CA LYS A 182 8.38 -29.44 19.39
C LYS A 182 7.92 -30.90 19.49
N PRO A 183 8.32 -31.61 20.56
CA PRO A 183 7.90 -32.99 20.80
C PRO A 183 6.38 -33.11 21.06
N VAL A 184 5.84 -34.31 20.90
CA VAL A 184 4.42 -34.59 21.17
C VAL A 184 4.16 -34.47 22.67
N VAL A 185 3.16 -33.67 23.05
CA VAL A 185 2.76 -33.48 24.45
C VAL A 185 1.82 -34.61 24.88
N ARG A 186 2.04 -35.17 26.08
CA ARG A 186 1.20 -36.24 26.63
C ARG A 186 -0.24 -35.73 26.84
N GLY A 187 -1.23 -36.46 26.33
CA GLY A 187 -2.65 -36.09 26.42
C GLY A 187 -3.16 -35.20 25.27
N VAL A 188 -2.27 -34.78 24.37
CA VAL A 188 -2.59 -34.04 23.14
C VAL A 188 -2.51 -35.01 21.96
N VAL A 189 -3.48 -34.98 21.06
CA VAL A 189 -3.44 -35.80 19.84
C VAL A 189 -2.94 -34.94 18.69
N ARG A 190 -1.89 -35.39 18.01
CA ARG A 190 -1.32 -34.68 16.87
C ARG A 190 -2.16 -34.89 15.61
N ALA A 191 -2.78 -33.81 15.14
CA ALA A 191 -3.42 -33.80 13.83
C ALA A 191 -2.37 -33.92 12.71
N HIS A 192 -2.81 -34.35 11.54
CA HIS A 192 -1.97 -34.57 10.38
C HIS A 192 -2.56 -33.90 9.15
N ILE A 193 -1.70 -33.28 8.36
CA ILE A 193 -2.00 -32.71 7.06
C ILE A 193 -1.01 -33.33 6.09
N GLY A 194 -1.50 -34.08 5.12
CA GLY A 194 -0.66 -34.54 4.01
C GLY A 194 -0.46 -33.40 3.00
N VAL A 195 -1.55 -32.74 2.63
CA VAL A 195 -1.60 -31.68 1.64
C VAL A 195 -2.57 -30.59 2.08
N SER A 196 -2.03 -29.40 2.35
CA SER A 196 -2.81 -28.18 2.57
C SER A 196 -2.12 -27.03 1.86
N GLY A 197 -2.86 -25.96 1.63
CA GLY A 197 -2.24 -24.75 1.13
C GLY A 197 -3.22 -23.75 0.55
N TRP A 198 -2.68 -22.59 0.24
CA TRP A 198 -3.39 -21.50 -0.39
C TRP A 198 -2.86 -21.31 -1.81
N LEU A 199 -3.79 -21.15 -2.74
CA LEU A 199 -3.53 -20.61 -4.05
C LEU A 199 -4.00 -19.16 -4.06
N VAL A 200 -3.10 -18.25 -4.41
CA VAL A 200 -3.35 -16.83 -4.46
C VAL A 200 -3.19 -16.36 -5.90
N GLU A 201 -4.32 -16.02 -6.51
CA GLU A 201 -4.42 -15.68 -7.93
C GLU A 201 -4.85 -14.21 -8.08
N PRO A 202 -4.09 -13.39 -8.81
CA PRO A 202 -4.56 -12.06 -9.19
C PRO A 202 -5.77 -12.19 -10.11
N LEU A 203 -6.89 -11.56 -9.77
CA LEU A 203 -7.98 -11.34 -10.72
C LEU A 203 -7.80 -10.02 -11.45
N ASP A 204 -7.40 -8.99 -10.71
CA ASP A 204 -7.03 -7.67 -11.22
C ASP A 204 -6.04 -6.98 -10.24
N THR A 205 -5.81 -5.66 -10.40
CA THR A 205 -4.88 -4.90 -9.55
C THR A 205 -5.37 -4.69 -8.12
N GLU A 206 -6.67 -4.83 -7.86
CA GLU A 206 -7.33 -4.55 -6.58
C GLU A 206 -8.08 -5.74 -6.00
N SER A 207 -8.11 -6.88 -6.70
CA SER A 207 -8.87 -8.07 -6.34
C SER A 207 -8.03 -9.33 -6.53
N THR A 208 -8.07 -10.20 -5.52
CA THR A 208 -7.34 -11.45 -5.47
C THR A 208 -8.29 -12.60 -5.19
N LEU A 209 -8.24 -13.64 -6.03
CA LEU A 209 -8.87 -14.91 -5.74
C LEU A 209 -7.96 -15.71 -4.81
N VAL A 210 -8.46 -16.03 -3.62
CA VAL A 210 -7.79 -16.96 -2.70
C VAL A 210 -8.56 -18.27 -2.69
N THR A 211 -7.84 -19.36 -2.92
CA THR A 211 -8.37 -20.72 -2.85
C THR A 211 -7.62 -21.49 -1.77
N TYR A 212 -8.34 -21.99 -0.78
CA TYR A 212 -7.78 -22.81 0.29
C TYR A 212 -8.11 -24.28 0.05
N VAL A 213 -7.09 -25.14 0.14
CA VAL A 213 -7.22 -26.60 0.03
C VAL A 213 -6.62 -27.24 1.27
N THR A 214 -7.27 -28.26 1.83
CA THR A 214 -6.74 -28.99 3.00
C THR A 214 -7.31 -30.41 3.11
N ASP A 215 -6.44 -31.36 3.44
CA ASP A 215 -6.76 -32.76 3.74
C ASP A 215 -6.70 -33.09 5.24
N LEU A 216 -6.88 -32.09 6.11
CA LEU A 216 -6.72 -32.22 7.57
C LEU A 216 -7.37 -33.49 8.13
N ASN A 217 -6.53 -34.37 8.67
CA ASN A 217 -6.91 -35.52 9.47
C ASN A 217 -6.60 -35.24 10.94
N VAL A 218 -7.65 -35.01 11.74
CA VAL A 218 -7.52 -34.69 13.17
C VAL A 218 -7.06 -35.87 14.05
N LYS A 219 -6.95 -37.07 13.47
CA LYS A 219 -6.61 -38.36 14.12
C LYS A 219 -7.49 -38.71 15.33
N GLY A 220 -7.48 -39.99 15.72
CA GLY A 220 -8.33 -40.54 16.79
C GLY A 220 -9.62 -41.18 16.30
N TRP A 221 -10.42 -41.72 17.22
CA TRP A 221 -11.65 -42.44 16.90
C TRP A 221 -12.83 -41.47 16.72
N ILE A 222 -12.88 -40.82 15.56
CA ILE A 222 -13.86 -39.79 15.21
C ILE A 222 -14.71 -40.27 14.02
N PRO A 223 -16.06 -40.26 14.11
CA PRO A 223 -16.92 -40.65 13.00
C PRO A 223 -16.78 -39.79 11.75
N SER A 224 -16.97 -40.36 10.55
CA SER A 224 -16.78 -39.66 9.27
C SER A 224 -17.66 -38.42 9.07
N TYR A 225 -18.84 -38.36 9.69
CA TYR A 225 -19.71 -37.18 9.65
C TYR A 225 -19.13 -36.00 10.45
N VAL A 226 -18.44 -36.29 11.56
CA VAL A 226 -17.71 -35.28 12.35
C VAL A 226 -16.50 -34.78 11.57
N HIS A 227 -15.81 -35.67 10.84
CA HIS A 227 -14.71 -35.28 9.94
C HIS A 227 -15.20 -34.26 8.89
N ARG A 228 -16.34 -34.52 8.23
CA ARG A 228 -16.95 -33.57 7.28
C ARG A 228 -17.31 -32.22 7.92
N ALA A 229 -17.86 -32.23 9.14
CA ALA A 229 -18.16 -31.00 9.88
C ALA A 229 -16.89 -30.21 10.22
N ILE A 230 -15.79 -30.89 10.57
CA ILE A 230 -14.48 -30.28 10.82
C ILE A 230 -13.94 -29.57 9.58
N HIS A 231 -13.95 -30.26 8.43
CA HIS A 231 -13.53 -29.68 7.16
C HIS A 231 -14.37 -28.46 6.77
N ALA A 232 -15.69 -28.53 6.93
CA ALA A 232 -16.58 -27.41 6.64
C ALA A 232 -16.34 -26.20 7.57
N ARG A 233 -16.11 -26.44 8.87
CA ARG A 233 -15.80 -25.39 9.84
C ARG A 233 -14.43 -24.75 9.57
N ARG A 234 -13.43 -25.53 9.13
CA ARG A 234 -12.13 -25.01 8.70
C ARG A 234 -12.25 -23.99 7.56
N MET A 235 -13.18 -24.21 6.63
CA MET A 235 -13.41 -23.30 5.50
C MET A 235 -14.05 -21.97 5.88
N ARG A 236 -14.50 -21.78 7.14
CA ARG A 236 -14.99 -20.48 7.64
C ARG A 236 -13.89 -19.41 7.65
N CYS A 237 -12.62 -19.79 7.62
CA CYS A 237 -11.50 -18.85 7.49
C CYS A 237 -11.65 -17.92 6.27
N LEU A 238 -12.18 -18.43 5.15
CA LEU A 238 -12.39 -17.65 3.93
C LEU A 238 -13.41 -16.52 4.12
N ALA A 239 -14.45 -16.77 4.93
CA ALA A 239 -15.44 -15.76 5.27
C ALA A 239 -14.88 -14.74 6.28
N ALA A 240 -14.14 -15.21 7.29
CA ALA A 240 -13.50 -14.35 8.28
C ALA A 240 -12.48 -13.39 7.64
N ILE A 241 -11.59 -13.91 6.76
CA ILE A 241 -10.62 -13.10 6.02
C ILE A 241 -11.33 -12.09 5.10
N SER A 242 -12.39 -12.51 4.40
CA SER A 242 -13.17 -11.61 3.54
C SER A 242 -13.86 -10.49 4.34
N ALA A 243 -14.39 -10.80 5.52
CA ALA A 243 -14.99 -9.82 6.42
C ALA A 243 -13.94 -8.85 6.98
N PHE A 244 -12.79 -9.36 7.42
CA PHE A 244 -11.66 -8.57 7.90
C PHE A 244 -11.20 -7.56 6.84
N VAL A 245 -10.97 -8.02 5.61
CA VAL A 245 -10.58 -7.17 4.49
C VAL A 245 -11.66 -6.12 4.18
N SER A 246 -12.94 -6.51 4.19
CA SER A 246 -14.04 -5.59 3.91
C SER A 246 -14.15 -4.50 4.98
N GLN A 247 -13.99 -4.86 6.26
CA GLN A 247 -13.96 -3.90 7.37
C GLN A 247 -12.78 -2.93 7.25
N ALA A 248 -11.59 -3.45 6.95
CA ALA A 248 -10.39 -2.62 6.74
C ALA A 248 -10.54 -1.62 5.58
N LYS A 249 -11.29 -1.98 4.52
CA LYS A 249 -11.58 -1.08 3.39
C LYS A 249 -12.59 0.01 3.72
N VAL A 250 -13.66 -0.32 4.44
CA VAL A 250 -14.73 0.64 4.78
C VAL A 250 -14.25 1.66 5.81
N LEU A 251 -13.40 1.22 6.74
CA LEU A 251 -13.00 2.03 7.90
C LEU A 251 -11.73 2.85 7.67
N GLY A 252 -11.01 2.60 6.56
CA GLY A 252 -9.69 3.19 6.30
C GLY A 252 -8.70 2.92 7.43
N PRO A 253 -7.49 3.50 7.40
CA PRO A 253 -6.54 3.43 8.50
C PRO A 253 -6.97 4.23 9.75
N THR A 254 -8.24 4.61 9.90
CA THR A 254 -8.68 5.72 10.75
C THR A 254 -9.58 5.39 11.93
N LEU A 255 -9.71 4.12 12.33
CA LEU A 255 -10.33 3.78 13.63
C LEU A 255 -9.50 2.73 14.38
N GLY A 256 -8.45 3.26 15.02
CA GLY A 256 -7.51 2.57 15.89
C GLY A 256 -6.49 3.59 16.39
N TYR A 257 -6.97 4.73 16.90
CA TYR A 257 -6.16 5.71 17.63
C TYR A 257 -5.81 5.12 19.00
N ASP A 258 -4.88 4.16 18.99
CA ASP A 258 -3.93 4.02 20.08
C ASP A 258 -2.65 4.73 19.65
N ASP A 259 -2.45 5.88 20.28
CA ASP A 259 -1.21 6.63 20.34
C ASP A 259 -0.13 5.73 20.95
N ASP A 260 0.62 5.00 20.13
CA ASP A 260 1.87 4.33 20.54
C ASP A 260 2.96 4.58 19.49
N ASP A 261 3.35 5.85 19.34
CA ASP A 261 4.62 6.25 18.70
C ASP A 261 5.80 6.13 19.69
N ASP A 262 5.75 5.18 20.63
CA ASP A 262 6.87 4.83 21.51
C ASP A 262 7.96 4.12 20.69
N TYR A 263 8.75 4.93 19.99
CA TYR A 263 10.05 4.56 19.49
C TYR A 263 10.94 4.20 20.68
N ASN A 264 11.15 2.90 20.91
CA ASN A 264 12.25 2.47 21.75
C ASN A 264 13.53 2.62 20.92
N ASP A 265 14.36 3.61 21.27
CA ASP A 265 15.64 3.92 20.62
C ASP A 265 16.73 2.87 20.90
N GLU A 266 16.45 1.82 21.69
CA GLU A 266 17.49 0.89 22.19
C GLU A 266 18.00 -0.17 21.20
N VAL A 267 17.44 -0.32 19.99
CA VAL A 267 17.85 -1.42 19.07
C VAL A 267 18.71 -0.96 17.89
N LEU A 268 18.90 0.35 17.67
CA LEU A 268 19.69 0.87 16.53
C LEU A 268 21.19 1.05 16.80
N LEU A 269 21.67 0.79 18.02
CA LEU A 269 23.10 0.86 18.36
C LEU A 269 23.85 -0.48 18.22
N GLY A 270 23.22 -1.51 17.63
CA GLY A 270 23.77 -2.88 17.61
C GLY A 270 24.22 -3.44 16.26
N ALA A 271 24.03 -2.75 15.14
CA ALA A 271 24.42 -3.27 13.82
C ALA A 271 25.79 -2.72 13.42
N ASN A 272 26.82 -3.52 13.73
CA ASN A 272 28.23 -3.38 13.35
C ASN A 272 28.54 -2.39 12.21
N ASN A 273 29.29 -1.36 12.58
CA ASN A 273 30.31 -0.73 11.74
C ASN A 273 31.23 -1.81 11.16
N SER A 274 31.07 -2.13 9.88
CA SER A 274 32.16 -2.68 9.08
C SER A 274 32.09 -2.21 7.63
N SER A 275 32.96 -1.25 7.34
CA SER A 275 33.69 -1.09 6.08
C SER A 275 32.86 -0.96 4.78
N SER A 276 32.66 0.29 4.35
CA SER A 276 32.60 0.65 2.93
C SER A 276 33.12 2.08 2.72
N SER A 277 34.27 2.38 3.32
CA SER A 277 35.11 3.49 2.86
C SER A 277 35.75 3.08 1.52
N ASN A 278 35.61 3.92 0.51
CA ASN A 278 36.06 3.78 -0.88
C ASN A 278 35.01 3.16 -1.82
N ILE A 279 34.23 4.02 -2.47
CA ILE A 279 33.94 3.99 -3.93
C ILE A 279 33.07 5.23 -4.25
N LEU A 280 33.52 6.01 -5.25
CA LEU A 280 32.89 7.18 -5.89
C LEU A 280 33.17 8.56 -5.28
N GLY A 281 34.38 9.04 -5.52
CA GLY A 281 34.60 10.47 -5.76
C GLY A 281 34.01 10.86 -7.12
N GLY A 282 33.26 11.97 -7.15
CA GLY A 282 32.97 12.73 -8.37
C GLY A 282 31.50 12.73 -8.82
N ARG A 283 30.88 13.92 -8.70
CA ARG A 283 29.77 14.44 -9.55
C ARG A 283 28.31 14.12 -9.19
N SER A 284 27.90 14.04 -7.93
CA SER A 284 26.44 14.00 -7.58
C SER A 284 25.79 15.38 -7.41
N SER A 285 26.50 16.41 -6.93
CA SER A 285 25.91 17.75 -6.72
C SER A 285 25.65 18.54 -8.00
N ALA A 286 26.27 18.13 -9.12
CA ALA A 286 26.05 18.73 -10.43
C ALA A 286 24.68 18.38 -11.04
N ALA A 287 24.08 17.23 -10.66
CA ALA A 287 22.82 16.74 -11.25
C ALA A 287 21.58 17.53 -10.77
N LEU A 288 21.63 18.11 -9.56
CA LEU A 288 20.58 18.99 -9.00
C LEU A 288 20.99 20.47 -9.01
N GLY A 289 21.99 20.87 -9.81
CA GLY A 289 22.34 22.28 -10.03
C GLY A 289 22.96 23.03 -8.84
N MET A 290 23.32 22.37 -7.75
CA MET A 290 23.79 23.05 -6.52
C MET A 290 25.28 23.46 -6.54
N ARG A 291 25.99 23.28 -7.66
CA ARG A 291 27.33 23.86 -7.90
C ARG A 291 27.30 24.70 -9.17
N GLY A 292 27.51 26.01 -9.04
CA GLY A 292 27.92 26.84 -10.16
C GLY A 292 29.37 26.50 -10.53
N ASP A 293 29.61 26.15 -11.78
CA ASP A 293 30.95 25.81 -12.28
C ASP A 293 31.81 27.09 -12.52
N ASP A 294 31.20 28.28 -12.46
CA ASP A 294 31.79 29.49 -13.03
C ASP A 294 31.73 30.70 -12.09
N GLY A 295 32.16 30.60 -10.81
CA GLY A 295 32.36 31.78 -9.94
C GLY A 295 31.16 32.72 -9.73
N ASN A 296 29.98 32.33 -10.21
CA ASN A 296 28.70 33.03 -10.11
C ASN A 296 27.99 32.47 -8.86
N PRO A 297 27.22 33.28 -8.09
CA PRO A 297 26.55 32.79 -6.89
C PRO A 297 25.73 31.55 -7.27
N ALA A 298 25.88 30.47 -6.50
CA ALA A 298 25.32 29.15 -6.79
C ALA A 298 23.92 29.26 -7.42
N ALA A 299 23.79 28.85 -8.68
CA ALA A 299 22.52 28.94 -9.38
C ALA A 299 21.47 28.17 -8.56
N ALA A 300 20.40 28.87 -8.15
CA ALA A 300 19.33 28.24 -7.40
C ALA A 300 18.70 27.11 -8.23
N PHE A 301 18.38 25.99 -7.57
CA PHE A 301 17.70 24.85 -8.18
C PHE A 301 16.49 25.29 -9.01
N HIS A 302 16.39 24.82 -10.26
CA HIS A 302 15.25 25.10 -11.14
C HIS A 302 14.45 23.82 -11.39
N PRO A 303 13.12 23.77 -11.23
CA PRO A 303 12.36 22.51 -11.36
C PRO A 303 12.46 21.81 -12.72
N ARG A 304 12.79 22.52 -13.79
CA ARG A 304 13.12 21.89 -15.08
C ARG A 304 14.38 21.02 -15.04
N ASP A 305 15.24 21.17 -14.03
CA ASP A 305 16.40 20.29 -13.84
C ASP A 305 16.00 18.84 -13.57
N TYR A 306 14.77 18.58 -13.08
CA TYR A 306 14.24 17.23 -12.99
C TYR A 306 14.22 16.50 -14.35
N PHE A 307 14.05 17.22 -15.46
CA PHE A 307 14.07 16.66 -16.82
C PHE A 307 15.45 16.18 -17.28
N ARG A 308 16.54 16.55 -16.60
CA ARG A 308 17.87 16.01 -16.91
C ARG A 308 18.02 14.55 -16.50
N MET A 309 17.18 14.09 -15.56
CA MET A 309 17.27 12.77 -14.94
C MET A 309 16.22 11.78 -15.48
N VAL A 310 15.28 12.25 -16.30
CA VAL A 310 14.16 11.45 -16.79
C VAL A 310 14.02 11.57 -18.30
N VAL A 311 13.41 10.57 -18.93
CA VAL A 311 13.00 10.61 -20.33
C VAL A 311 11.52 10.31 -20.46
N GLN A 312 10.84 10.97 -21.40
CA GLN A 312 9.46 10.64 -21.71
C GLN A 312 9.39 9.22 -22.29
N VAL A 313 8.40 8.44 -21.87
CA VAL A 313 8.18 7.08 -22.37
C VAL A 313 7.13 7.14 -23.48
N PRO A 314 7.27 6.39 -24.60
CA PRO A 314 6.26 6.38 -25.66
C PRO A 314 4.85 5.98 -25.19
N SER A 315 4.76 5.17 -24.12
CA SER A 315 3.49 4.79 -23.49
C SER A 315 2.89 5.85 -22.58
N GLY A 316 3.61 6.96 -22.35
CA GLY A 316 3.28 8.03 -21.42
C GLY A 316 4.00 7.95 -20.08
N GLY A 317 4.04 9.10 -19.41
CA GLY A 317 4.84 9.31 -18.20
C GLY A 317 6.32 9.53 -18.48
N VAL A 318 7.09 9.64 -17.40
CA VAL A 318 8.55 9.82 -17.46
C VAL A 318 9.28 8.73 -16.72
N LYS A 319 10.29 8.16 -17.37
CA LYS A 319 11.15 7.11 -16.81
C LYS A 319 12.44 7.73 -16.27
N LEU A 320 12.81 7.37 -15.05
CA LEU A 320 14.13 7.68 -14.49
C LEU A 320 15.23 6.98 -15.29
N THR A 321 16.18 7.75 -15.80
CA THR A 321 17.37 7.25 -16.52
C THR A 321 18.67 7.41 -15.75
N ASP A 322 18.66 8.25 -14.72
CA ASP A 322 19.80 8.43 -13.83
C ASP A 322 20.06 7.17 -12.99
N LYS A 323 21.17 6.50 -13.30
CA LYS A 323 21.57 5.24 -12.66
C LYS A 323 21.96 5.42 -11.20
N ASP A 324 22.52 6.56 -10.83
CA ASP A 324 22.97 6.82 -9.47
C ASP A 324 21.79 7.06 -8.55
N ILE A 325 20.79 7.81 -9.02
CA ILE A 325 19.52 7.99 -8.32
C ILE A 325 18.75 6.66 -8.20
N ALA A 326 18.69 5.87 -9.28
CA ALA A 326 18.08 4.55 -9.23
C ALA A 326 18.78 3.65 -8.19
N LYS A 327 20.12 3.66 -8.17
CA LYS A 327 20.92 2.92 -7.17
C LYS A 327 20.68 3.43 -5.75
N LYS A 328 20.59 4.75 -5.55
CA LYS A 328 20.25 5.36 -4.25
C LYS A 328 18.87 4.93 -3.74
N GLN A 329 17.94 4.54 -4.61
CA GLN A 329 16.60 4.08 -4.23
C GLN A 329 16.49 2.56 -4.07
N ASN A 330 17.42 1.79 -4.63
CA ASN A 330 17.41 0.34 -4.54
C ASN A 330 17.43 -0.14 -3.08
N GLY A 331 16.63 -1.16 -2.80
CA GLY A 331 16.53 -1.78 -1.49
C GLY A 331 15.72 -0.99 -0.47
N VAL A 332 15.43 0.30 -0.68
CA VAL A 332 14.69 1.12 0.30
C VAL A 332 13.29 0.59 0.55
N LEU A 333 12.57 0.22 -0.51
CA LEU A 333 11.23 -0.33 -0.32
C LEU A 333 11.27 -1.66 0.45
N MET A 334 12.27 -2.51 0.17
CA MET A 334 12.47 -3.76 0.91
C MET A 334 12.85 -3.51 2.37
N GLU A 335 13.67 -2.50 2.65
CA GLU A 335 14.02 -2.06 3.99
C GLU A 335 12.81 -1.52 4.75
N VAL A 336 11.96 -0.71 4.10
CA VAL A 336 10.70 -0.22 4.63
C VAL A 336 9.75 -1.38 4.94
N ILE A 337 9.60 -2.32 4.02
CA ILE A 337 8.77 -3.52 4.22
C ILE A 337 9.31 -4.36 5.38
N LYS A 338 10.63 -4.59 5.43
CA LYS A 338 11.30 -5.35 6.48
C LYS A 338 11.10 -4.69 7.85
N ASN A 339 11.34 -3.39 7.95
CA ASN A 339 11.24 -2.63 9.19
C ASN A 339 9.79 -2.40 9.65
N MET A 340 8.82 -2.31 8.72
CA MET A 340 7.40 -2.32 9.07
C MET A 340 6.98 -3.70 9.56
N GLY A 341 7.54 -4.76 8.95
CA GLY A 341 7.36 -6.14 9.38
C GLY A 341 7.82 -6.35 10.81
N THR A 342 9.05 -5.95 11.15
CA THR A 342 9.60 -6.10 12.51
C THR A 342 8.79 -5.32 13.54
N LYS A 343 8.42 -4.06 13.27
CA LYS A 343 7.65 -3.24 14.22
C LYS A 343 6.25 -3.78 14.52
N LEU A 344 5.57 -4.32 13.50
CA LEU A 344 4.26 -4.95 13.67
C LEU A 344 4.35 -6.29 14.43
N LEU A 345 5.45 -7.03 14.27
CA LEU A 345 5.73 -8.26 15.04
C LEU A 345 5.99 -7.97 16.52
N ASP A 346 6.55 -6.80 16.84
CA ASP A 346 6.77 -6.33 18.21
C ASP A 346 5.49 -5.79 18.89
N GLY A 347 4.34 -5.90 18.25
CA GLY A 347 3.05 -5.41 18.77
C GLY A 347 2.92 -3.88 18.76
N LYS A 348 3.83 -3.17 18.08
CA LYS A 348 3.79 -1.71 17.94
C LYS A 348 3.02 -1.32 16.69
N SER A 349 2.27 -0.21 16.76
CA SER A 349 1.63 0.39 15.59
C SER A 349 2.64 0.56 14.45
N ALA A 350 2.20 0.49 13.20
CA ALA A 350 3.05 0.70 12.03
C ALA A 350 3.49 2.16 11.96
N VAL A 351 4.43 2.55 12.82
CA VAL A 351 4.94 3.92 12.91
C VAL A 351 5.60 4.27 11.59
N SER A 352 5.37 5.51 11.11
CA SER A 352 6.00 6.03 9.91
C SER A 352 7.52 5.85 9.97
N LEU A 353 8.07 4.94 9.16
CA LEU A 353 9.50 4.68 9.16
C LEU A 353 10.27 5.90 8.66
N SER A 354 11.32 6.25 9.40
CA SER A 354 12.30 7.24 8.98
C SER A 354 13.09 6.65 7.81
N LEU A 355 12.86 7.17 6.59
CA LEU A 355 13.55 6.71 5.39
C LEU A 355 15.01 7.21 5.39
N PRO A 356 15.95 6.46 4.76
CA PRO A 356 17.36 6.85 4.71
C PRO A 356 17.57 8.10 3.84
N VAL A 357 18.42 9.02 4.28
CA VAL A 357 18.61 10.34 3.64
C VAL A 357 19.08 10.26 2.18
N ARG A 358 19.73 9.15 1.79
CA ARG A 358 20.23 8.92 0.43
C ARG A 358 19.17 9.00 -0.69
N ILE A 359 17.88 8.88 -0.38
CA ILE A 359 16.78 9.02 -1.36
C ILE A 359 16.15 10.41 -1.38
N PHE A 360 16.64 11.32 -0.55
CA PHE A 360 16.06 12.65 -0.40
C PHE A 360 16.75 13.67 -1.32
N GLU A 361 16.01 14.69 -1.70
CA GLU A 361 16.56 15.94 -2.23
C GLU A 361 16.77 16.96 -1.10
N PRO A 362 17.69 17.92 -1.24
CA PRO A 362 17.96 18.95 -0.22
C PRO A 362 16.90 20.06 -0.22
N ARG A 363 15.61 19.68 -0.25
CA ARG A 363 14.43 20.55 -0.29
C ARG A 363 13.30 19.90 0.50
N THR A 364 12.34 20.71 0.99
CA THR A 364 11.18 20.19 1.71
C THR A 364 9.91 20.18 0.85
N MET A 365 8.84 19.57 1.34
CA MET A 365 7.55 19.65 0.63
C MET A 365 7.05 21.08 0.42
N LEU A 366 7.49 22.06 1.24
CA LEU A 366 7.13 23.47 1.03
C LEU A 366 7.72 23.99 -0.28
N ASP A 367 8.99 23.66 -0.55
CA ASP A 367 9.66 23.98 -1.81
C ASP A 367 8.94 23.33 -3.01
N ARG A 368 8.61 22.03 -2.92
CA ARG A 368 7.88 21.31 -3.99
C ARG A 368 6.47 21.84 -4.24
N LEU A 369 5.79 22.32 -3.21
CA LEU A 369 4.47 22.92 -3.34
C LEU A 369 4.55 24.21 -4.18
N VAL A 370 5.57 25.04 -3.95
CA VAL A 370 5.77 26.30 -4.68
C VAL A 370 6.19 26.07 -6.13
N ASP A 371 6.91 24.98 -6.44
CA ASP A 371 7.27 24.64 -7.82
C ASP A 371 6.04 24.57 -8.72
N LEU A 372 4.90 24.07 -8.22
CA LEU A 372 3.64 23.97 -8.96
C LEU A 372 3.09 25.34 -9.40
N TYR A 373 3.59 26.44 -8.82
CA TYR A 373 3.05 27.78 -9.02
C TYR A 373 3.96 28.72 -9.80
N LEU A 374 5.09 28.23 -10.33
CA LEU A 374 6.08 29.09 -11.01
C LEU A 374 5.62 29.70 -12.34
N TYR A 375 4.52 29.24 -12.89
CA TYR A 375 3.89 29.82 -14.07
C TYR A 375 2.85 30.90 -13.72
N ALA A 376 2.67 31.24 -12.44
CA ALA A 376 1.74 32.29 -12.03
C ALA A 376 2.03 33.64 -12.72
N PRO A 377 3.28 34.14 -12.79
CA PRO A 377 3.56 35.41 -13.45
C PRO A 377 3.17 35.43 -14.94
N ASN A 378 3.33 34.28 -15.62
CA ASN A 378 3.05 34.12 -17.05
C ASN A 378 1.54 34.22 -17.35
N TYR A 379 0.73 33.48 -16.59
CA TYR A 379 -0.67 33.27 -16.95
C TYR A 379 -1.65 34.02 -16.05
N LEU A 380 -1.38 34.15 -14.74
CA LEU A 380 -2.35 34.79 -13.84
C LEU A 380 -2.38 36.31 -14.01
N SER A 381 -1.26 36.93 -14.38
CA SER A 381 -1.23 38.34 -14.78
C SER A 381 -2.07 38.59 -16.03
N ALA A 382 -1.97 37.72 -17.04
CA ALA A 382 -2.80 37.79 -18.24
C ALA A 382 -4.28 37.47 -17.95
N ALA A 383 -4.54 36.50 -17.06
CA ALA A 383 -5.90 36.14 -16.64
C ALA A 383 -6.61 37.30 -15.93
N ASN A 384 -5.88 38.06 -15.10
CA ASN A 384 -6.40 39.28 -14.48
C ASN A 384 -6.81 40.34 -15.52
N ASP A 385 -6.01 40.48 -16.58
CA ASP A 385 -6.23 41.48 -17.63
C ASP A 385 -7.32 41.06 -18.64
N ALA A 386 -7.72 39.77 -18.63
CA ALA A 386 -8.78 39.26 -19.49
C ALA A 386 -10.16 39.80 -19.06
N THR A 387 -10.90 40.33 -20.04
CA THR A 387 -12.25 40.85 -19.89
C THR A 387 -13.32 39.76 -19.98
N ASP A 388 -13.07 38.72 -20.77
CA ASP A 388 -13.93 37.53 -20.86
C ASP A 388 -13.59 36.54 -19.72
N MET A 389 -14.63 36.13 -18.98
CA MET A 389 -14.50 35.19 -17.86
C MET A 389 -14.08 33.79 -18.33
N VAL A 390 -14.48 33.39 -19.54
CA VAL A 390 -14.06 32.11 -20.13
C VAL A 390 -12.57 32.16 -20.47
N GLU A 391 -12.08 33.24 -21.08
CA GLU A 391 -10.65 33.42 -21.35
C GLU A 391 -9.81 33.47 -20.08
N ARG A 392 -10.25 34.21 -19.04
CA ARG A 392 -9.63 34.21 -17.71
C ARG A 392 -9.54 32.79 -17.13
N PHE A 393 -10.60 32.01 -17.29
CA PHE A 393 -10.64 30.63 -16.83
C PHE A 393 -9.62 29.74 -17.57
N LYS A 394 -9.53 29.86 -18.90
CA LYS A 394 -8.54 29.13 -19.72
C LYS A 394 -7.10 29.47 -19.33
N LEU A 395 -6.79 30.74 -19.10
CA LEU A 395 -5.47 31.19 -18.64
C LEU A 395 -5.15 30.65 -17.23
N THR A 396 -6.15 30.60 -16.34
CA THR A 396 -5.98 30.00 -15.01
C THR A 396 -5.76 28.48 -15.08
N MET A 397 -6.40 27.79 -16.02
CA MET A 397 -6.12 26.38 -16.30
C MET A 397 -4.71 26.18 -16.86
N ALA A 398 -4.26 27.06 -17.77
CA ALA A 398 -2.90 27.03 -18.31
C ALA A 398 -1.85 27.19 -17.20
N PHE A 399 -2.06 28.12 -16.26
CA PHE A 399 -1.26 28.24 -15.04
C PHE A 399 -1.10 26.90 -14.29
N ALA A 400 -2.21 26.22 -14.02
CA ALA A 400 -2.21 24.98 -13.26
C ALA A 400 -1.51 23.83 -14.02
N VAL A 401 -1.90 23.59 -15.27
CA VAL A 401 -1.35 22.51 -16.11
C VAL A 401 0.14 22.72 -16.37
N ALA A 402 0.56 23.96 -16.59
CA ALA A 402 1.96 24.30 -16.79
C ALA A 402 2.82 23.95 -15.58
N GLY A 403 2.29 23.95 -14.35
CA GLY A 403 3.05 23.57 -13.15
C GLY A 403 3.26 22.06 -12.98
N TRP A 404 2.46 21.22 -13.61
CA TRP A 404 2.41 19.78 -13.29
C TRP A 404 3.68 19.02 -13.62
N HIS A 405 4.41 19.41 -14.67
CA HIS A 405 5.66 18.75 -15.03
C HIS A 405 6.76 18.89 -13.96
N HIS A 406 6.62 19.80 -12.99
CA HIS A 406 7.56 19.92 -11.88
C HIS A 406 7.44 18.79 -10.84
N THR A 407 6.41 17.94 -10.92
CA THR A 407 6.25 16.78 -10.01
C THR A 407 7.16 15.60 -10.35
N VAL A 408 7.85 15.63 -11.48
CA VAL A 408 8.62 14.48 -12.01
C VAL A 408 9.91 14.17 -11.26
N GLY A 409 10.33 15.04 -10.34
CA GLY A 409 11.53 14.81 -9.55
C GLY A 409 11.43 13.51 -8.74
N CYS A 410 12.28 12.53 -9.07
CA CYS A 410 12.21 11.17 -8.54
C CYS A 410 12.78 11.02 -7.12
N MET A 411 13.41 12.05 -6.56
CA MET A 411 13.91 12.06 -5.18
C MET A 411 12.84 12.58 -4.22
N LYS A 412 12.83 12.04 -3.00
CA LYS A 412 11.82 12.42 -1.99
C LYS A 412 12.20 13.77 -1.35
N PRO A 413 11.34 14.80 -1.39
CA PRO A 413 11.55 15.97 -0.54
C PRO A 413 11.42 15.61 0.95
N PHE A 414 12.11 16.34 1.81
CA PHE A 414 11.94 16.17 3.25
C PHE A 414 10.50 16.51 3.65
N SER A 415 9.95 15.71 4.56
CA SER A 415 8.74 16.13 5.28
C SER A 415 9.09 17.39 6.08
N PRO A 416 8.33 18.49 5.94
CA PRO A 416 8.55 19.67 6.75
C PRO A 416 8.30 19.36 8.23
N ILE A 417 9.03 20.03 9.11
CA ILE A 417 8.74 19.96 10.55
C ILE A 417 7.63 20.94 10.91
N LEU A 418 6.93 20.69 12.02
CA LEU A 418 5.83 21.54 12.47
C LEU A 418 6.32 22.96 12.77
N GLY A 419 5.72 23.96 12.11
CA GLY A 419 6.13 25.37 12.18
C GLY A 419 7.26 25.75 11.22
N GLU A 420 7.74 24.83 10.38
CA GLU A 420 8.68 25.17 9.30
C GLU A 420 8.05 26.14 8.31
N THR A 421 8.82 27.14 7.87
CA THR A 421 8.40 28.13 6.89
C THR A 421 9.22 28.07 5.61
N MET A 422 8.73 28.64 4.52
CA MET A 422 9.52 28.92 3.32
C MET A 422 9.10 30.26 2.74
N GLN A 423 10.07 31.14 2.48
CA GLN A 423 9.82 32.48 1.95
C GLN A 423 10.62 32.75 0.67
N ALA A 424 9.96 33.32 -0.32
CA ALA A 424 10.58 33.68 -1.59
C ALA A 424 9.80 34.80 -2.31
N GLU A 425 10.28 35.19 -3.48
CA GLU A 425 9.59 36.09 -4.40
C GLU A 425 9.55 35.48 -5.81
N PHE A 426 8.57 35.89 -6.61
CA PHE A 426 8.56 35.65 -8.05
C PHE A 426 9.05 36.88 -8.82
N VAL A 427 9.39 36.68 -10.09
CA VAL A 427 9.99 37.73 -10.95
C VAL A 427 9.09 38.95 -11.20
N ASP A 428 7.78 38.82 -10.99
CA ASP A 428 6.80 39.91 -11.07
C ASP A 428 6.61 40.65 -9.73
N GLY A 429 7.43 40.33 -8.73
CA GLY A 429 7.37 40.89 -7.38
C GLY A 429 6.32 40.23 -6.48
N ALA A 430 5.69 39.13 -6.91
CA ALA A 430 4.78 38.40 -6.03
C ALA A 430 5.55 37.75 -4.87
N THR A 431 5.10 38.01 -3.63
CA THR A 431 5.72 37.42 -2.44
C THR A 431 5.15 36.03 -2.18
N VAL A 432 6.01 35.08 -1.84
CA VAL A 432 5.68 33.69 -1.53
C VAL A 432 5.91 33.41 -0.05
N HIS A 433 4.90 32.90 0.63
CA HIS A 433 4.97 32.50 2.04
C HIS A 433 4.37 31.11 2.18
N CYS A 434 5.08 30.20 2.82
CA CYS A 434 4.58 28.87 3.14
C CYS A 434 4.84 28.53 4.60
N GLU A 435 3.96 27.72 5.18
CA GLU A 435 4.09 27.21 6.54
C GLU A 435 3.58 25.77 6.60
N HIS A 436 4.29 24.90 7.31
CA HIS A 436 3.79 23.58 7.69
C HIS A 436 3.07 23.65 9.05
N ALA A 437 1.75 23.79 9.00
CA ALA A 437 0.92 24.10 10.16
C ALA A 437 0.44 22.87 10.95
N SER A 438 0.50 21.67 10.37
CA SER A 438 0.12 20.44 11.06
C SER A 438 0.97 19.28 10.59
N HIS A 439 1.33 18.38 11.51
CA HIS A 439 2.14 17.19 11.20
C HIS A 439 1.31 15.89 11.17
N HIS A 440 0.21 15.84 11.95
CA HIS A 440 -0.72 14.71 11.99
C HIS A 440 -2.17 15.20 11.94
N PRO A 441 -2.80 15.26 10.75
CA PRO A 441 -2.24 14.95 9.42
C PRO A 441 -1.23 16.02 8.94
N PRO A 442 -0.36 15.72 7.95
CA PRO A 442 0.62 16.67 7.44
C PRO A 442 -0.05 17.71 6.53
N ILE A 443 -0.20 18.95 7.00
CA ILE A 443 -0.83 20.06 6.29
C ILE A 443 0.20 21.17 6.07
N SER A 444 0.45 21.50 4.80
CA SER A 444 1.26 22.64 4.40
C SER A 444 0.40 23.68 3.69
N TYR A 445 0.59 24.95 4.04
CA TYR A 445 -0.06 26.09 3.40
C TYR A 445 0.93 26.82 2.50
N ALA A 446 0.43 27.36 1.40
CA ALA A 446 1.15 28.31 0.56
C ALA A 446 0.27 29.52 0.25
N GLN A 447 0.88 30.70 0.29
CA GLN A 447 0.28 31.97 -0.07
C GLN A 447 1.22 32.72 -1.01
N ILE A 448 0.74 33.07 -2.18
CA ILE A 448 1.44 33.90 -3.16
C ILE A 448 0.61 35.16 -3.35
N VAL A 449 1.22 36.33 -3.14
CA VAL A 449 0.54 37.62 -3.26
C VAL A 449 1.29 38.46 -4.27
N GLY A 450 0.73 38.57 -5.47
CA GLY A 450 1.22 39.42 -6.53
C GLY A 450 0.42 40.71 -6.68
N PRO A 451 0.86 41.61 -7.59
CA PRO A 451 0.16 42.86 -7.87
C PRO A 451 -1.19 42.66 -8.57
N LYS A 452 -1.40 41.53 -9.26
CA LYS A 452 -2.60 41.24 -10.06
C LYS A 452 -3.39 40.00 -9.61
N TYR A 453 -2.81 39.18 -8.75
CA TYR A 453 -3.40 37.91 -8.35
C TYR A 453 -2.95 37.51 -6.95
N LYS A 454 -3.75 36.67 -6.30
CA LYS A 454 -3.39 35.98 -5.07
C LYS A 454 -3.64 34.49 -5.26
N VAL A 455 -2.68 33.65 -4.88
CA VAL A 455 -2.84 32.20 -4.82
C VAL A 455 -2.81 31.78 -3.36
N HIS A 456 -3.83 31.04 -2.95
CA HIS A 456 -3.89 30.39 -1.64
C HIS A 456 -4.09 28.90 -1.84
N SER A 457 -3.27 28.08 -1.21
CA SER A 457 -3.45 26.63 -1.22
C SER A 457 -3.11 26.03 0.13
N TYR A 458 -3.72 24.88 0.39
CA TYR A 458 -3.21 23.95 1.39
C TYR A 458 -3.12 22.57 0.78
N SER A 459 -2.20 21.78 1.30
CA SER A 459 -1.90 20.45 0.80
C SER A 459 -1.84 19.48 1.97
N ILE A 460 -2.72 18.49 1.95
CA ILE A 460 -2.65 17.29 2.79
C ILE A 460 -2.09 16.16 1.94
N LEU A 461 -0.89 15.71 2.30
CA LEU A 461 -0.16 14.71 1.54
C LEU A 461 -0.47 13.29 2.06
N ASN A 462 -1.10 12.47 1.24
CA ASN A 462 -1.38 11.08 1.57
C ASN A 462 -0.66 10.15 0.59
N GLY A 463 0.37 9.47 1.09
CA GLY A 463 1.09 8.45 0.34
C GLY A 463 0.54 7.06 0.64
N SER A 464 0.24 6.28 -0.40
CA SER A 464 -0.10 4.86 -0.28
C SER A 464 0.91 4.02 -1.06
N LEU A 465 1.42 2.96 -0.43
CA LEU A 465 2.24 1.97 -1.10
C LEU A 465 1.33 0.90 -1.69
N GLN A 466 1.42 0.68 -3.00
CA GLN A 466 0.67 -0.31 -3.75
C GLN A 466 1.66 -1.27 -4.43
N THR A 467 1.99 -2.41 -3.82
CA THR A 467 2.93 -3.44 -4.34
C THR A 467 4.22 -2.88 -4.99
N ASN A 468 4.19 -2.51 -6.27
CA ASN A 468 5.33 -2.00 -7.05
C ASN A 468 5.28 -0.48 -7.30
N CYS A 469 4.25 0.22 -6.83
CA CYS A 469 4.10 1.65 -6.99
C CYS A 469 3.80 2.37 -5.66
N ILE A 470 4.14 3.65 -5.60
CA ILE A 470 3.68 4.57 -4.57
C ILE A 470 2.72 5.53 -5.25
N VAL A 471 1.50 5.63 -4.73
CA VAL A 471 0.51 6.63 -5.16
C VAL A 471 0.41 7.69 -4.09
N GLN A 472 0.77 8.91 -4.46
CA GLN A 472 0.67 10.09 -3.63
C GLN A 472 -0.54 10.91 -4.07
N VAL A 473 -1.50 11.07 -3.18
CA VAL A 473 -2.65 11.96 -3.36
C VAL A 473 -2.39 13.24 -2.60
N GLN A 474 -2.66 14.36 -3.25
CA GLN A 474 -2.57 15.69 -2.66
C GLN A 474 -3.99 16.24 -2.52
N GLN A 475 -4.43 16.45 -1.28
CA GLN A 475 -5.76 17.00 -1.00
C GLN A 475 -5.66 18.47 -0.62
N GLY A 476 -6.69 19.23 -0.97
CA GLY A 476 -6.79 20.67 -0.70
C GLY A 476 -6.86 21.46 -2.00
N PRO A 477 -7.81 22.41 -2.11
CA PRO A 477 -7.93 23.23 -3.30
C PRO A 477 -6.82 24.27 -3.37
N VAL A 478 -6.44 24.61 -4.58
CA VAL A 478 -5.75 25.85 -4.91
C VAL A 478 -6.80 26.88 -5.29
N ARG A 479 -6.74 28.05 -4.68
CA ARG A 479 -7.64 29.17 -4.93
C ARG A 479 -6.84 30.33 -5.52
N VAL A 480 -7.26 30.79 -6.68
CA VAL A 480 -6.75 32.00 -7.32
C VAL A 480 -7.78 33.12 -7.15
N THR A 481 -7.35 34.28 -6.68
CA THR A 481 -8.19 35.47 -6.51
C THR A 481 -7.61 36.63 -7.31
N PHE A 482 -8.45 37.29 -8.09
CA PHE A 482 -8.10 38.44 -8.93
C PHE A 482 -8.47 39.78 -8.26
N LEU A 483 -8.03 40.89 -8.86
CA LEU A 483 -8.24 42.24 -8.28
C LEU A 483 -9.70 42.64 -8.16
N ASP A 484 -10.55 42.16 -9.07
CA ASP A 484 -12.00 42.38 -9.06
C ASP A 484 -12.74 41.49 -8.03
N GLY A 485 -12.01 40.65 -7.29
CA GLY A 485 -12.57 39.73 -6.30
C GLY A 485 -13.06 38.41 -6.90
N ALA A 486 -12.92 38.18 -8.21
CA ALA A 486 -13.24 36.89 -8.82
C ALA A 486 -12.34 35.78 -8.27
N VAL A 487 -12.91 34.59 -8.10
CA VAL A 487 -12.24 33.43 -7.51
C VAL A 487 -12.39 32.21 -8.40
N ILE A 488 -11.25 31.60 -8.75
CA ILE A 488 -11.20 30.33 -9.47
C ILE A 488 -10.49 29.31 -8.58
N GLU A 489 -11.09 28.13 -8.42
CA GLU A 489 -10.54 27.04 -7.59
C GLU A 489 -10.20 25.82 -8.45
N PHE A 490 -9.12 25.12 -8.11
CA PHE A 490 -8.78 23.83 -8.72
C PHE A 490 -8.11 22.85 -7.77
N THR A 491 -8.12 21.57 -8.11
CA THR A 491 -7.45 20.49 -7.34
C THR A 491 -6.06 20.17 -7.87
N LEU A 492 -5.19 19.57 -7.05
CA LEU A 492 -3.86 19.13 -7.48
C LEU A 492 -3.86 17.68 -7.97
N PRO A 493 -2.96 17.30 -8.90
CA PRO A 493 -2.91 15.94 -9.44
C PRO A 493 -2.38 14.93 -8.42
N ALA A 494 -2.88 13.70 -8.52
CA ALA A 494 -2.25 12.56 -7.84
C ALA A 494 -1.07 12.05 -8.68
N ILE A 495 -0.02 11.61 -7.99
CA ILE A 495 1.22 11.12 -8.60
C ILE A 495 1.31 9.62 -8.35
N ARG A 496 1.52 8.84 -9.42
CA ARG A 496 1.82 7.41 -9.36
C ARG A 496 3.28 7.20 -9.76
N MET A 497 4.07 6.66 -8.86
CA MET A 497 5.46 6.29 -9.09
C MET A 497 5.58 4.77 -9.08
N GLY A 498 5.79 4.13 -10.24
CA GLY A 498 5.96 2.68 -10.38
C GLY A 498 7.42 2.23 -10.38
N GLY A 499 7.66 0.92 -10.36
CA GLY A 499 8.98 0.31 -10.54
C GLY A 499 9.82 0.14 -9.27
N PHE A 500 9.21 0.11 -8.08
CA PHE A 500 9.96 0.07 -6.80
C PHE A 500 10.57 -1.29 -6.48
N LEU A 501 9.94 -2.36 -6.94
CA LEU A 501 10.39 -3.73 -6.76
C LEU A 501 10.86 -4.35 -8.08
N TRP A 502 10.16 -4.07 -9.20
CA TRP A 502 10.49 -4.60 -10.52
C TRP A 502 10.08 -3.66 -11.65
N GLY A 503 10.80 -3.73 -12.77
CA GLY A 503 10.58 -2.87 -13.94
C GLY A 503 11.19 -1.48 -13.80
N ASP A 504 10.90 -0.63 -14.78
CA ASP A 504 11.43 0.73 -14.84
C ASP A 504 10.75 1.65 -13.81
N ARG A 505 11.54 2.56 -13.21
CA ARG A 505 11.01 3.65 -12.38
C ARG A 505 10.31 4.66 -13.28
N VAL A 506 8.97 4.67 -13.25
CA VAL A 506 8.14 5.56 -14.07
C VAL A 506 7.25 6.42 -13.17
N VAL A 507 7.18 7.72 -13.48
CA VAL A 507 6.31 8.69 -12.80
C VAL A 507 5.19 9.11 -13.76
N GLU A 508 3.96 9.05 -13.26
CA GLU A 508 2.74 9.38 -13.99
C GLU A 508 1.82 10.25 -13.12
N LEU A 509 1.01 11.10 -13.76
CA LEU A 509 -0.11 11.78 -13.13
C LEU A 509 -1.39 10.98 -13.36
N VAL A 510 -2.21 10.82 -12.32
CA VAL A 510 -3.42 9.99 -12.37
C VAL A 510 -4.62 10.69 -11.73
N GLY A 511 -5.82 10.25 -12.09
CA GLY A 511 -7.09 10.75 -11.55
C GLY A 511 -7.71 11.88 -12.38
N SER A 512 -8.57 12.66 -11.76
CA SER A 512 -9.24 13.81 -12.38
C SER A 512 -8.88 15.11 -11.66
N ILE A 513 -8.74 16.18 -12.44
CA ILE A 513 -8.52 17.54 -11.93
C ILE A 513 -9.76 18.36 -12.17
N HIS A 514 -10.28 18.99 -11.12
CA HIS A 514 -11.47 19.81 -11.20
C HIS A 514 -11.09 21.28 -11.15
N PHE A 515 -11.64 22.06 -12.07
CA PHE A 515 -11.55 23.52 -12.10
C PHE A 515 -12.94 24.12 -11.99
N GLN A 516 -13.11 25.18 -11.21
CA GLN A 516 -14.40 25.85 -11.02
C GLN A 516 -14.28 27.35 -10.80
N ASP A 517 -15.15 28.10 -11.47
CA ASP A 517 -15.57 29.46 -11.16
C ASP A 517 -17.06 29.41 -10.84
N LYS A 518 -17.37 29.36 -9.54
CA LYS A 518 -18.74 29.22 -9.05
C LYS A 518 -19.59 30.45 -9.35
N ALA A 519 -19.00 31.64 -9.37
CA ALA A 519 -19.74 32.89 -9.54
C ALA A 519 -20.26 33.01 -10.98
N ASN A 520 -19.48 32.56 -11.95
CA ASN A 520 -19.84 32.61 -13.37
C ASN A 520 -20.43 31.30 -13.91
N GLY A 521 -20.45 30.23 -13.10
CA GLY A 521 -20.93 28.91 -13.51
C GLY A 521 -20.03 28.25 -14.55
N ILE A 522 -18.72 28.50 -14.50
CA ILE A 522 -17.73 27.93 -15.42
C ILE A 522 -17.00 26.80 -14.72
N SER A 523 -16.85 25.65 -15.38
CA SER A 523 -16.16 24.49 -14.81
C SER A 523 -15.52 23.62 -15.88
N CYS A 524 -14.50 22.86 -15.48
CA CYS A 524 -13.91 21.82 -16.31
C CYS A 524 -13.37 20.69 -15.43
N GLU A 525 -13.67 19.44 -15.80
CA GLU A 525 -13.01 18.26 -15.27
C GLU A 525 -12.01 17.73 -16.31
N LEU A 526 -10.72 17.72 -15.98
CA LEU A 526 -9.68 17.11 -16.79
C LEU A 526 -9.40 15.69 -16.28
N LYS A 527 -9.78 14.69 -17.08
CA LYS A 527 -9.47 13.29 -16.81
C LYS A 527 -8.07 12.96 -17.33
N LEU A 528 -7.15 12.63 -16.43
CA LEU A 528 -5.81 12.15 -16.77
C LEU A 528 -5.89 10.69 -17.22
N ASN A 529 -5.09 10.31 -18.21
CA ASN A 529 -5.13 8.98 -18.84
C ASN A 529 -6.57 8.56 -19.21
N PRO A 530 -7.28 9.33 -20.06
CA PRO A 530 -8.72 9.21 -20.25
C PRO A 530 -9.15 7.85 -20.78
N ASP A 531 -8.27 7.19 -21.54
CA ASP A 531 -8.46 5.87 -22.14
C ASP A 531 -7.97 4.72 -21.25
N GLU A 532 -7.73 4.97 -19.95
CA GLU A 532 -7.30 3.94 -19.01
C GLU A 532 -8.25 2.74 -19.03
N LYS A 533 -7.76 1.63 -19.57
CA LYS A 533 -8.46 0.35 -19.54
C LYS A 533 -7.97 -0.47 -18.36
N LYS A 534 -8.90 -1.02 -17.58
CA LYS A 534 -8.58 -1.92 -16.47
C LYS A 534 -8.30 -3.33 -17.00
N GLY A 535 -7.12 -3.89 -16.71
CA GLY A 535 -6.76 -5.29 -17.00
C GLY A 535 -5.30 -5.51 -17.40
N MET A 536 -4.73 -6.67 -17.06
CA MET A 536 -3.31 -7.02 -17.27
C MET A 536 -2.88 -7.09 -18.76
N PHE A 537 -3.84 -7.18 -19.68
CA PHE A 537 -3.63 -7.22 -21.14
C PHE A 537 -4.15 -5.97 -21.85
N ALA A 538 -4.52 -4.95 -21.10
CA ALA A 538 -5.01 -3.71 -21.67
C ALA A 538 -3.83 -2.83 -22.10
N SER A 539 -3.54 -2.80 -23.39
CA SER A 539 -2.68 -1.77 -23.97
C SER A 539 -3.50 -0.49 -24.16
N ASN A 540 -3.04 0.60 -23.55
CA ASN A 540 -3.56 1.92 -23.86
C ASN A 540 -3.08 2.28 -25.27
N LYS A 541 -4.02 2.64 -26.15
CA LYS A 541 -3.71 3.10 -27.52
C LYS A 541 -3.09 4.49 -27.52
N VAL A 542 -3.27 5.23 -26.43
CA VAL A 542 -2.88 6.63 -26.25
C VAL A 542 -1.92 6.72 -25.07
N PRO A 543 -0.87 7.57 -25.15
CA PRO A 543 0.07 7.76 -24.04
C PRO A 543 -0.63 8.20 -22.73
N THR A 544 -0.23 7.65 -21.59
CA THR A 544 -0.85 7.88 -20.27
C THR A 544 -0.70 9.31 -19.75
N ASP A 545 0.18 10.11 -20.34
CA ASP A 545 0.37 11.53 -20.04
C ASP A 545 -0.68 12.45 -20.68
N ARG A 546 -1.56 11.90 -21.53
CA ARG A 546 -2.66 12.64 -22.14
C ARG A 546 -3.80 12.89 -21.17
N PHE A 547 -4.53 13.97 -21.40
CA PHE A 547 -5.77 14.30 -20.69
C PHE A 547 -6.84 14.80 -21.65
N ARG A 548 -8.11 14.66 -21.22
CA ARG A 548 -9.28 15.21 -21.92
C ARG A 548 -10.30 15.73 -20.92
N GLY A 549 -11.07 16.73 -21.34
CA GLY A 549 -12.20 17.27 -20.63
C GLY A 549 -13.04 18.17 -21.53
N THR A 550 -14.10 18.72 -20.96
CA THR A 550 -14.96 19.72 -21.63
C THR A 550 -15.03 20.95 -20.75
N LEU A 551 -14.83 22.13 -21.36
CA LEU A 551 -15.06 23.40 -20.69
C LEU A 551 -16.54 23.71 -20.80
N VAL A 552 -17.20 23.88 -19.65
CA VAL A 552 -18.63 24.15 -19.55
C VAL A 552 -18.82 25.53 -18.93
N SER A 553 -19.73 26.33 -19.49
CA SER A 553 -20.13 27.64 -18.96
C SER A 553 -21.65 27.69 -18.89
N LYS A 554 -22.20 27.90 -17.69
CA LYS A 554 -23.65 27.97 -17.45
C LYS A 554 -24.43 26.77 -18.01
N MET A 555 -23.81 25.58 -17.91
CA MET A 555 -24.32 24.30 -18.41
C MET A 555 -24.24 24.09 -19.94
N ASP A 556 -23.71 25.07 -20.69
CA ASP A 556 -23.44 24.92 -22.12
C ASP A 556 -21.97 24.52 -22.35
N ASP A 557 -21.76 23.56 -23.24
CA ASP A 557 -20.42 23.18 -23.69
C ASP A 557 -19.79 24.32 -24.49
N VAL A 558 -18.63 24.80 -24.04
CA VAL A 558 -17.87 25.86 -24.70
C VAL A 558 -16.90 25.28 -25.72
N CYS A 559 -16.05 24.34 -25.29
CA CYS A 559 -15.09 23.66 -26.15
C CYS A 559 -14.51 22.39 -25.49
N GLU A 560 -13.98 21.48 -26.30
CA GLU A 560 -13.14 20.38 -25.83
C GLU A 560 -11.80 20.92 -25.28
N VAL A 561 -11.35 20.35 -24.18
CA VAL A 561 -10.03 20.58 -23.59
C VAL A 561 -9.22 19.31 -23.74
N SER A 562 -8.03 19.39 -24.33
CA SER A 562 -7.19 18.21 -24.56
C SER A 562 -5.71 18.57 -24.48
N GLY A 563 -4.85 17.57 -24.33
CA GLY A 563 -3.41 17.81 -24.27
C GLY A 563 -2.63 16.69 -23.62
N SER A 564 -1.38 16.98 -23.29
CA SER A 564 -0.50 16.17 -22.45
C SER A 564 0.23 17.08 -21.48
N TRP A 565 0.37 16.64 -20.22
CA TRP A 565 1.12 17.39 -19.21
C TRP A 565 2.64 17.39 -19.45
N LEU A 566 3.09 16.70 -20.50
CA LEU A 566 4.46 16.63 -21.00
C LEU A 566 4.65 17.29 -22.38
N GLU A 567 3.59 17.84 -22.97
CA GLU A 567 3.65 18.48 -24.29
C GLU A 567 2.94 19.84 -24.30
N GLU A 568 1.61 19.86 -24.16
CA GLU A 568 0.80 21.06 -24.39
C GLU A 568 -0.62 20.95 -23.80
N LEU A 569 -1.28 22.11 -23.65
CA LEU A 569 -2.70 22.27 -23.31
C LEU A 569 -3.44 22.97 -24.45
N ARG A 570 -4.57 22.40 -24.88
CA ARG A 570 -5.43 22.95 -25.94
C ARG A 570 -6.86 23.17 -25.50
N PHE A 571 -7.47 24.23 -26.04
CA PHE A 571 -8.91 24.50 -26.00
C PHE A 571 -9.42 24.59 -27.43
N GLY A 572 -10.17 23.58 -27.88
CA GLY A 572 -10.41 23.37 -29.31
C GLY A 572 -9.09 23.24 -30.08
N ASP A 573 -8.92 24.02 -31.14
CA ASP A 573 -7.70 23.99 -31.97
C ASP A 573 -6.55 24.87 -31.43
N HIS A 574 -6.80 25.66 -30.37
CA HIS A 574 -5.85 26.65 -29.86
C HIS A 574 -4.97 26.10 -28.73
N VAL A 575 -3.65 26.28 -28.84
CA VAL A 575 -2.66 25.94 -27.79
C VAL A 575 -2.54 27.11 -26.81
N TYR A 576 -2.70 26.83 -25.51
CA TYR A 576 -2.59 27.82 -24.42
C TYR A 576 -1.33 27.66 -23.58
N TRP A 577 -0.74 26.46 -23.55
CA TRP A 577 0.56 26.19 -22.93
C TRP A 577 1.28 25.13 -23.74
N ASN A 578 2.59 25.28 -23.92
CA ASN A 578 3.46 24.26 -24.51
C ASN A 578 4.79 24.17 -23.74
N LEU A 579 5.16 22.95 -23.34
CA LEU A 579 6.32 22.70 -22.49
C LEU A 579 7.65 23.19 -23.10
N GLN A 580 7.77 23.18 -24.43
CA GLN A 580 9.01 23.53 -25.13
C GLN A 580 9.17 25.04 -25.28
N THR A 581 8.09 25.76 -25.55
CA THR A 581 8.13 27.21 -25.82
C THR A 581 7.96 28.05 -24.57
N ASP A 582 7.10 27.61 -23.65
CA ASP A 582 6.74 28.37 -22.47
C ASP A 582 7.77 28.11 -21.37
N ARG A 583 8.26 29.20 -20.76
CA ARG A 583 9.27 29.16 -19.70
C ARG A 583 8.64 29.54 -18.37
N CYS A 584 8.85 28.75 -17.33
CA CYS A 584 8.58 29.19 -15.96
C CYS A 584 9.59 30.25 -15.53
N ALA A 585 9.16 31.15 -14.66
CA ALA A 585 10.04 32.06 -13.97
C ALA A 585 10.80 31.32 -12.85
N PRO A 586 12.09 31.61 -12.61
CA PRO A 586 12.79 31.09 -11.44
C PRO A 586 12.21 31.71 -10.15
N VAL A 587 12.25 30.94 -9.05
CA VAL A 587 12.05 31.50 -7.71
C VAL A 587 13.19 32.45 -7.38
N VAL A 588 12.87 33.67 -6.97
CA VAL A 588 13.83 34.62 -6.41
C VAL A 588 13.97 34.34 -4.92
N ARG A 589 15.14 33.86 -4.49
CA ARG A 589 15.42 33.63 -3.07
C ARG A 589 15.64 34.98 -2.38
N LEU A 590 14.95 35.18 -1.25
CA LEU A 590 15.20 36.30 -0.36
C LEU A 590 16.61 36.18 0.27
N PRO A 591 17.29 37.29 0.55
CA PRO A 591 18.52 37.29 1.35
C PRO A 591 18.35 36.57 2.70
N ASP A 592 19.41 35.91 3.18
CA ASP A 592 19.36 35.08 4.40
C ASP A 592 19.03 35.89 5.68
N ASP A 593 19.30 37.20 5.69
CA ASP A 593 18.98 38.11 6.80
C ASP A 593 17.50 38.56 6.79
N LYS A 594 16.76 38.30 5.71
CA LYS A 594 15.35 38.71 5.54
C LYS A 594 14.35 37.59 5.82
N VAL A 595 14.81 36.40 6.15
CA VAL A 595 13.96 35.21 6.24
C VAL A 595 13.82 34.81 7.70
N LEU A 596 12.71 34.16 8.03
CA LEU A 596 12.45 33.71 9.38
C LEU A 596 13.48 32.66 9.82
N PRO A 597 13.83 32.58 11.11
CA PRO A 597 14.66 31.49 11.63
C PRO A 597 14.09 30.10 11.32
N SER A 598 12.77 29.98 11.19
CA SER A 598 12.03 28.78 10.81
C SER A 598 12.07 28.45 9.32
N ASP A 599 12.67 29.30 8.48
CA ASP A 599 12.78 29.06 7.04
C ASP A 599 13.56 27.75 6.76
N SER A 600 13.08 26.95 5.81
CA SER A 600 13.65 25.64 5.50
C SER A 600 15.14 25.69 5.17
N ARG A 601 15.65 26.81 4.63
CA ARG A 601 17.10 27.01 4.40
C ARG A 601 17.95 26.94 5.66
N ASN A 602 17.38 27.18 6.83
CA ASN A 602 18.07 27.11 8.10
C ASN A 602 18.15 25.68 8.66
N ARG A 603 17.48 24.71 8.03
CA ARG A 603 17.54 23.30 8.43
C ARG A 603 18.91 22.70 8.13
N GLN A 604 19.52 22.13 9.16
CA GLN A 604 20.88 21.64 9.11
C GLN A 604 21.01 20.35 8.28
N ASP A 605 20.01 19.47 8.34
CA ASP A 605 19.95 18.26 7.52
C ASP A 605 19.91 18.57 6.01
N LEU A 606 19.21 19.63 5.61
CA LEU A 606 19.19 20.11 4.22
C LEU A 606 20.55 20.69 3.79
N LYS A 607 21.23 21.44 4.67
CA LYS A 607 22.55 22.04 4.38
C LYS A 607 23.60 20.96 4.14
N PHE A 608 23.69 19.97 5.03
CA PHE A 608 24.62 18.86 4.88
C PHE A 608 24.31 18.01 3.65
N LEU A 609 23.03 17.72 3.39
CA LEU A 609 22.67 17.01 2.17
C LEU A 609 23.00 17.80 0.90
N GLY A 610 22.83 19.13 0.91
CA GLY A 610 23.23 20.01 -0.18
C GLY A 610 24.74 20.00 -0.45
N GLN A 611 25.54 19.63 0.55
CA GLN A 611 26.99 19.45 0.48
C GLN A 611 27.42 18.01 0.14
N ASP A 612 26.45 17.11 -0.08
CA ASP A 612 26.64 15.65 -0.30
C ASP A 612 27.24 14.92 0.92
N ASP A 613 27.09 15.51 2.12
CA ASP A 613 27.46 14.89 3.40
C ASP A 613 26.28 14.09 3.95
N LEU A 614 26.18 12.82 3.51
CA LEU A 614 25.06 11.95 3.85
C LEU A 614 25.02 11.54 5.32
N ASP A 615 26.18 11.42 5.97
CA ASP A 615 26.27 10.96 7.35
C ASP A 615 25.76 12.04 8.30
N GLU A 616 26.28 13.27 8.16
CA GLU A 616 25.81 14.43 8.94
C GLU A 616 24.34 14.75 8.62
N ALA A 617 23.93 14.68 7.35
CA ALA A 617 22.53 14.90 6.98
C ALA A 617 21.58 13.89 7.65
N GLN A 618 21.99 12.62 7.74
CA GLN A 618 21.22 11.58 8.41
C GLN A 618 21.14 11.80 9.92
N GLU A 619 22.25 12.20 10.56
CA GLU A 619 22.30 12.50 11.99
C GLU A 619 21.39 13.69 12.35
N TRP A 620 21.49 14.79 11.59
CA TRP A 620 20.64 15.96 11.79
C TRP A 620 19.16 15.67 11.53
N LYS A 621 18.85 14.86 10.51
CA LYS A 621 17.48 14.41 10.23
C LYS A 621 16.90 13.67 11.43
N LEU A 622 17.64 12.71 11.99
CA LEU A 622 17.22 11.97 13.18
C LEU A 622 17.07 12.91 14.39
N THR A 623 18.00 13.85 14.56
CA THR A 623 17.98 14.82 15.66
C THR A 623 16.74 15.70 15.60
N LEU A 624 16.41 16.27 14.44
CA LEU A 624 15.21 17.08 14.24
C LEU A 624 13.92 16.28 14.46
N GLU A 625 13.85 15.04 13.96
CA GLU A 625 12.72 14.14 14.21
C GLU A 625 12.55 13.84 15.71
N LYS A 626 13.63 13.61 16.46
CA LYS A 626 13.60 13.41 17.92
C LYS A 626 13.12 14.66 18.65
N LEU A 627 13.62 15.83 18.28
CA LEU A 627 13.20 17.11 18.86
C LEU A 627 11.71 17.36 18.63
N GLN A 628 11.21 17.11 17.43
CA GLN A 628 9.80 17.27 17.10
C GLN A 628 8.90 16.34 17.92
N ARG A 629 9.30 15.08 18.12
CA ARG A 629 8.58 14.12 18.98
C ARG A 629 8.57 14.58 20.43
N ALA A 630 9.73 14.96 20.98
CA ALA A 630 9.85 15.44 22.35
C ALA A 630 9.00 16.69 22.60
N ASP A 631 8.96 17.61 21.63
CA ASP A 631 8.10 18.79 21.69
C ASP A 631 6.60 18.41 21.63
N ARG A 632 6.19 17.48 20.75
CA ARG A 632 4.81 16.95 20.73
C ARG A 632 4.40 16.36 22.08
N THR A 633 5.26 15.56 22.72
CA THR A 633 4.99 14.99 24.06
C THR A 633 4.76 16.10 25.09
N LYS A 634 5.63 17.12 25.13
CA LYS A 634 5.44 18.28 26.02
C LYS A 634 4.11 19.00 25.78
N ARG A 635 3.71 19.19 24.51
CA ARG A 635 2.41 19.80 24.16
C ARG A 635 1.22 18.97 24.67
N LYS A 636 1.29 17.64 24.53
CA LYS A 636 0.24 16.72 25.04
C LYS A 636 0.11 16.79 26.56
N GLU A 637 1.21 17.00 27.27
CA GLU A 637 1.25 17.21 28.73
C GLU A 637 0.69 18.58 29.18
N GLY A 638 0.11 19.39 28.28
CA GLY A 638 -0.47 20.69 28.61
C GLY A 638 0.55 21.82 28.78
N ARG A 639 1.83 21.60 28.45
CA ARG A 639 2.81 22.68 28.36
C ARG A 639 2.67 23.36 27.00
N ARG A 640 2.31 24.65 26.99
CA ARG A 640 2.18 25.41 25.74
C ARG A 640 3.51 25.41 24.97
N PRO A 641 3.51 25.11 23.66
CA PRO A 641 4.68 25.30 22.81
C PRO A 641 4.89 26.79 22.51
N ASN A 642 6.15 27.16 22.23
CA ASN A 642 6.60 28.55 22.12
C ASN A 642 6.54 29.14 20.69
N HIS A 643 5.86 28.51 19.72
CA HIS A 643 5.78 29.02 18.35
C HIS A 643 4.36 29.40 17.94
N TRP A 644 4.30 30.49 17.18
CA TRP A 644 3.12 31.04 16.53
C TRP A 644 2.68 30.12 15.37
N THR A 645 1.37 30.05 15.15
CA THR A 645 0.75 29.49 13.95
C THR A 645 -0.10 30.56 13.27
N TYR A 646 -0.05 30.66 11.95
CA TYR A 646 -0.90 31.58 11.20
C TYR A 646 -2.31 30.97 11.04
N GLY A 647 -3.16 31.11 12.06
CA GLY A 647 -4.50 30.51 11.99
C GLY A 647 -5.42 30.69 13.20
N SER A 648 -5.83 31.93 13.48
CA SER A 648 -7.18 32.36 13.94
C SER A 648 -7.11 33.57 14.87
N THR A 649 -6.97 34.76 14.29
CA THR A 649 -7.41 35.99 14.96
C THR A 649 -8.47 36.67 14.09
N ALA A 650 -9.65 36.05 14.07
CA ALA A 650 -10.83 36.86 14.33
C ALA A 650 -10.80 37.17 15.84
N SER A 651 -10.82 38.46 16.19
CA SER A 651 -10.78 39.08 17.53
C SER A 651 -9.41 39.35 18.18
N GLY A 652 -8.98 40.62 18.05
CA GLY A 652 -8.51 41.50 19.13
C GLY A 652 -7.28 41.12 19.95
N HIS A 653 -6.11 41.65 19.60
CA HIS A 653 -5.53 42.86 20.21
C HIS A 653 -4.27 43.29 19.48
#